data_AF-A0A345XZ03-F1
#
_entry.id   AF-A0A345XZ03-F1
#
_cell.length_a   1.000
_cell.length_b   1.000
_cell.length_c   1.000
_cell.angle_alpha   90.00
_cell.angle_beta   90.00
_cell.angle_gamma   90.00
#
_symmetry.space_group_name_H-M   'P 1'
#
loop_
_entity.id
_entity.type
_entity.pdbx_description
1 polymer ?
#
loop_
_entity_poly.entity_id
_entity_poly.type
_entity_poly.pdbx_seq_one_letter_code
_entity_poly.pdbx_strand_id
1 'polypeptide(L)'
;MAFVFPGQGSQWPGMARALLTSSPVFAEEMERCAEALTPHTGWNLLDTLHGTPDAPSLDRVDVVQPALFAVMVSLAALWRSYGVEPDGVVGHSQGEIAAAFVAGALSLEDAARIVALRSREIATLGGTGGMLSVARPAAEVRTMLATAPGLSVAAVNGPSSVLVSGDREALEAFHEDCVAEDVWVRRIPVDYASHSPHIGALRERLTAVLAPVRPRSASVAFHSTVTGEETDTTRLDAGYWYTNLRSPVLFEETVRAMADQGYGCFVEVSPHAVLTAPLAQSLEPLGGDPVIVGSLTRDHGELGDFLASVAEAWEAGVPVDWSAASPVRNAPRVEVPGYAFVRQRFWVGGGDAEGAPGAGMKPARHPLLAGHMRLAGGMGHLFTGRVSTEALPWLADHTVFAEVVVPGTAVVELAASAGACLERPSVAELTLEAPLLVRDEAVGLQLHVQEPDDTGEAAFTLHAEDGAGGWTRHASGTLGPRSARTPNGPPEEAGSEVPEGAAPLSLSGLYDRLADRGMGYGRTFRGLRAAWRLGDGIHAEIALDDGGPEPDPRHLVHPALLDAAFHASFAERDDGDSDEALLPFAWSGVRLHGSERAPRSLRVRLTPLGQDTVRMTGWDEAGRVVVTVDSVTARPVSLATLAGTRPAAADCLFAVDWTPAGPTPAAVPADRMAVIGGPEPEFGDPAVRSCPGLASLAAPEEGAAEPPAWVLVPVRTPEGGTPAEAARTVTHQVLSLLRDWLAADRPPACRLALVTRGAVAARPGEGADPALAAVWGLVRSAQAEHPDSFALVDLGTESDASLLGGALALDEPQVALRDGTFLVPRAARRPARTDGRLCDPESTVLVTGGTGGLGSVVARHLAREHGVRHLLLASRRGMSADGAPALVEELTDLGVRVRVAECDVSDRDAVAALLASVPEEHPLGAVVHSAGVLEDSLITSLTGAALDRVLRAKADSAWHLHELTAGTAGTANTAESSLEAFVLFSSLAGVLGGPGQGNYAAANAFLDALAAARRAAGLPATSLAWGLWEQPGDMTGHLSESDTSRLAGSGVVALSAEEGLQLLDATLGTPEAVLLAARLDLAAVRTQTEAGMAPPPLRGLLRDAPSGGAPNAGATVEALAGMSAGDRENEVLRLVRGETAAVLRYPDADAVPPDRPLKDVGLDSLGAVQLRNRLNTATGLQLPATVIFDHPTPRTVASLVLRELFPSDDPPAHAGTGPEDHGGAFDPAAGIDDLDAEELVRLSLRGDRDDL
;
A
#
# COMPACT_ATOMS: atom_id res chain seq x y z
N MET A 1 -30.34 17.72 -27.32
CA MET A 1 -30.68 16.54 -26.49
C MET A 1 -32.19 16.39 -26.41
N ALA A 2 -32.70 15.17 -26.31
CA ALA A 2 -34.13 14.90 -26.21
C ALA A 2 -34.52 14.05 -24.99
N PHE A 3 -35.66 14.36 -24.36
CA PHE A 3 -36.29 13.47 -23.39
C PHE A 3 -37.30 12.56 -24.07
N VAL A 4 -37.22 11.28 -23.76
CA VAL A 4 -38.05 10.21 -24.31
C VAL A 4 -38.96 9.67 -23.21
N PHE A 5 -40.27 9.72 -23.43
CA PHE A 5 -41.26 9.29 -22.45
C PHE A 5 -41.94 8.00 -22.91
N PRO A 6 -41.68 6.85 -22.27
CA PRO A 6 -42.28 5.59 -22.70
C PRO A 6 -43.78 5.50 -22.41
N GLY A 7 -44.42 4.53 -23.05
CA GLY A 7 -45.80 4.17 -22.78
C GLY A 7 -45.95 3.32 -21.52
N GLN A 8 -47.06 2.60 -21.43
CA GLN A 8 -47.25 1.56 -20.41
C GLN A 8 -46.29 0.39 -20.67
N GLY A 9 -45.58 -0.08 -19.64
CA GLY A 9 -44.63 -1.19 -19.71
C GLY A 9 -43.46 -1.06 -18.74
N SER A 10 -43.12 0.16 -18.33
CA SER A 10 -42.04 0.45 -17.38
C SER A 10 -42.44 0.36 -15.90
N GLN A 11 -43.74 0.22 -15.60
CA GLN A 11 -44.23 0.15 -14.22
C GLN A 11 -43.79 -1.13 -13.49
N TRP A 12 -43.64 -1.01 -12.17
CA TRP A 12 -43.49 -2.13 -11.25
C TRP A 12 -43.88 -1.70 -9.82
N PRO A 13 -44.33 -2.62 -8.94
CA PRO A 13 -44.70 -2.27 -7.56
C PRO A 13 -43.53 -1.68 -6.78
N GLY A 14 -43.69 -0.48 -6.20
CA GLY A 14 -42.63 0.21 -5.47
C GLY A 14 -41.73 1.11 -6.32
N MET A 15 -42.05 1.29 -7.61
CA MET A 15 -41.29 2.18 -8.50
C MET A 15 -41.11 3.59 -7.94
N ALA A 16 -39.87 4.10 -8.03
CA ALA A 16 -39.46 5.44 -7.60
C ALA A 16 -39.81 5.81 -6.14
N ARG A 17 -40.16 4.83 -5.28
CA ARG A 17 -40.54 5.07 -3.88
C ARG A 17 -39.38 5.65 -3.06
N ALA A 18 -38.16 5.19 -3.29
CA ALA A 18 -36.98 5.69 -2.58
C ALA A 18 -36.66 7.16 -2.91
N LEU A 19 -37.02 7.64 -4.10
CA LEU A 19 -36.85 9.05 -4.49
C LEU A 19 -37.79 9.99 -3.73
N LEU A 20 -38.94 9.51 -3.24
CA LEU A 20 -39.86 10.31 -2.42
C LEU A 20 -39.22 10.77 -1.10
N THR A 21 -38.27 9.99 -0.57
CA THR A 21 -37.57 10.33 0.68
C THR A 21 -36.20 10.93 0.43
N SER A 22 -35.50 10.48 -0.61
CA SER A 22 -34.11 10.88 -0.88
C SER A 22 -33.97 12.14 -1.75
N SER A 23 -35.01 12.53 -2.51
CA SER A 23 -34.98 13.69 -3.40
C SER A 23 -36.13 14.66 -3.14
N PRO A 24 -35.87 15.84 -2.54
CA PRO A 24 -36.89 16.85 -2.30
C PRO A 24 -37.60 17.33 -3.57
N VAL A 25 -36.86 17.48 -4.68
CA VAL A 25 -37.41 17.93 -5.97
C VAL A 25 -38.39 16.89 -6.54
N PHE A 26 -38.01 15.61 -6.47
CA PHE A 26 -38.87 14.53 -6.94
C PHE A 26 -40.15 14.45 -6.10
N ALA A 27 -40.02 14.52 -4.77
CA ALA A 27 -41.14 14.48 -3.85
C ALA A 27 -42.11 15.66 -4.08
N GLU A 28 -41.61 16.89 -4.20
CA GLU A 28 -42.43 18.08 -4.43
C GLU A 28 -43.21 17.99 -5.76
N GLU A 29 -42.57 17.55 -6.85
CA GLU A 29 -43.27 17.40 -8.12
C GLU A 29 -44.28 16.23 -8.09
N MET A 30 -43.96 15.15 -7.34
CA MET A 30 -44.90 14.04 -7.16
C MET A 30 -46.15 14.48 -6.39
N GLU A 31 -45.98 15.27 -5.33
CA GLU A 31 -47.10 15.85 -4.56
C GLU A 31 -47.97 16.75 -5.45
N ARG A 32 -47.36 17.62 -6.25
CA ARG A 32 -48.09 18.46 -7.22
C ARG A 32 -48.87 17.61 -8.24
N CYS A 33 -48.28 16.52 -8.73
CA CYS A 33 -48.98 15.58 -9.60
C CYS A 33 -50.15 14.89 -8.88
N ALA A 34 -49.97 14.46 -7.63
CA ALA A 34 -51.01 13.84 -6.82
C ALA A 34 -52.19 14.79 -6.58
N GLU A 35 -51.92 16.06 -6.27
CA GLU A 35 -52.94 17.10 -6.12
C GLU A 35 -53.71 17.32 -7.42
N ALA A 36 -53.02 17.41 -8.56
CA ALA A 36 -53.65 17.61 -9.87
C ALA A 36 -54.48 16.41 -10.34
N LEU A 37 -54.10 15.18 -9.95
CA LEU A 37 -54.81 13.95 -10.31
C LEU A 37 -56.03 13.68 -9.43
N THR A 38 -56.01 14.13 -8.16
CA THR A 38 -57.03 13.86 -7.15
C THR A 38 -58.47 14.15 -7.63
N PRO A 39 -58.78 15.26 -8.34
CA PRO A 39 -60.13 15.54 -8.82
C PRO A 39 -60.65 14.56 -9.89
N HIS A 40 -59.79 13.69 -10.45
CA HIS A 40 -60.09 12.88 -11.62
C HIS A 40 -60.03 11.36 -11.39
N THR A 41 -59.25 10.91 -10.40
CA THR A 41 -58.95 9.50 -10.15
C THR A 41 -59.83 8.85 -9.09
N GLY A 42 -60.20 9.60 -8.03
CA GLY A 42 -60.95 9.06 -6.88
C GLY A 42 -60.13 8.14 -5.97
N TRP A 43 -58.81 8.09 -6.14
CA TRP A 43 -57.85 7.34 -5.34
C TRP A 43 -56.58 8.18 -5.09
N ASN A 44 -55.82 7.85 -4.05
CA ASN A 44 -54.59 8.54 -3.67
C ASN A 44 -53.36 7.92 -4.36
N LEU A 45 -52.58 8.76 -5.03
CA LEU A 45 -51.39 8.35 -5.78
C LEU A 45 -50.28 7.81 -4.90
N LEU A 46 -49.97 8.49 -3.79
CA LEU A 46 -48.89 8.09 -2.89
C LEU A 46 -49.21 6.76 -2.23
N ASP A 47 -50.47 6.54 -1.82
CA ASP A 47 -50.92 5.25 -1.26
C ASP A 47 -50.72 4.10 -2.25
N THR A 48 -50.98 4.35 -3.54
CA THR A 48 -50.76 3.38 -4.63
C THR A 48 -49.29 3.06 -4.82
N LEU A 49 -48.40 4.06 -4.82
CA LEU A 49 -46.96 3.86 -4.94
C LEU A 49 -46.33 3.18 -3.71
N HIS A 50 -46.87 3.45 -2.51
CA HIS A 50 -46.46 2.79 -1.27
C HIS A 50 -46.98 1.36 -1.13
N GLY A 51 -47.95 0.96 -1.96
CA GLY A 51 -48.56 -0.37 -1.90
C GLY A 51 -49.37 -0.58 -0.62
N THR A 52 -50.09 0.45 -0.16
CA THR A 52 -50.94 0.31 1.04
C THR A 52 -52.07 -0.71 0.78
N PRO A 53 -52.51 -1.49 1.78
CA PRO A 53 -53.44 -2.61 1.56
C PRO A 53 -54.77 -2.25 0.87
N ASP A 54 -55.24 -1.00 1.02
CA ASP A 54 -56.51 -0.52 0.44
C ASP A 54 -56.31 0.26 -0.87
N ALA A 55 -55.07 0.44 -1.35
CA ALA A 55 -54.80 1.14 -2.59
C ALA A 55 -55.12 0.29 -3.84
N PRO A 56 -55.57 0.92 -4.94
CA PRO A 56 -55.88 0.19 -6.16
C PRO A 56 -54.61 -0.36 -6.84
N SER A 57 -54.67 -1.57 -7.42
CA SER A 57 -53.52 -2.21 -8.09
C SER A 57 -53.04 -1.44 -9.33
N LEU A 58 -51.72 -1.41 -9.53
CA LEU A 58 -51.06 -0.96 -10.76
C LEU A 58 -51.37 -1.83 -11.99
N ASP A 59 -52.07 -2.96 -11.85
CA ASP A 59 -52.54 -3.75 -13.00
C ASP A 59 -53.69 -3.06 -13.76
N ARG A 60 -54.39 -2.13 -13.10
CA ARG A 60 -55.50 -1.39 -13.68
C ARG A 60 -54.99 -0.24 -14.55
N VAL A 61 -55.47 -0.18 -15.80
CA VAL A 61 -55.07 0.87 -16.75
C VAL A 61 -55.38 2.28 -16.24
N ASP A 62 -56.51 2.45 -15.54
CA ASP A 62 -56.94 3.73 -14.95
C ASP A 62 -56.13 4.16 -13.72
N VAL A 63 -55.22 3.30 -13.26
CA VAL A 63 -54.28 3.55 -12.15
C VAL A 63 -52.85 3.69 -12.68
N VAL A 64 -52.40 2.75 -13.51
CA VAL A 64 -51.03 2.69 -14.03
C VAL A 64 -50.67 3.87 -14.92
N GLN A 65 -51.61 4.35 -15.74
CA GLN A 65 -51.33 5.45 -16.65
C GLN A 65 -51.09 6.77 -15.89
N PRO A 66 -51.99 7.19 -14.97
CA PRO A 66 -51.71 8.34 -14.09
C PRO A 66 -50.46 8.18 -13.22
N ALA A 67 -50.21 6.98 -12.67
CA ALA A 67 -49.04 6.74 -11.84
C ALA A 67 -47.73 6.88 -12.64
N LEU A 68 -47.66 6.30 -13.84
CA LEU A 68 -46.51 6.46 -14.74
C LEU A 68 -46.34 7.91 -15.16
N PHE A 69 -47.41 8.62 -15.50
CA PHE A 69 -47.34 10.05 -15.82
C PHE A 69 -46.69 10.85 -14.69
N ALA A 70 -47.14 10.66 -13.45
CA ALA A 70 -46.59 11.37 -12.31
C ALA A 70 -45.10 11.04 -12.08
N VAL A 71 -44.72 9.76 -12.14
CA VAL A 71 -43.31 9.35 -12.02
C VAL A 71 -42.44 9.96 -13.13
N MET A 72 -42.88 9.88 -14.38
CA MET A 72 -42.13 10.44 -15.51
C MET A 72 -41.95 11.96 -15.41
N VAL A 73 -43.00 12.67 -14.98
CA VAL A 73 -42.94 14.13 -14.78
C VAL A 73 -42.01 14.49 -13.62
N SER A 74 -42.09 13.78 -12.49
CA SER A 74 -41.20 13.99 -11.34
C SER A 74 -39.74 13.65 -11.68
N LEU A 75 -39.48 12.60 -12.47
CA LEU A 75 -38.14 12.29 -12.97
C LEU A 75 -37.63 13.37 -13.93
N ALA A 76 -38.48 13.93 -14.80
CA ALA A 76 -38.10 15.04 -15.68
C ALA A 76 -37.73 16.29 -14.85
N ALA A 77 -38.49 16.59 -13.80
CA ALA A 77 -38.15 17.68 -12.88
C ALA A 77 -36.82 17.42 -12.15
N LEU A 78 -36.57 16.16 -11.75
CA LEU A 78 -35.32 15.78 -11.14
C LEU A 78 -34.13 15.96 -12.09
N TRP A 79 -34.20 15.47 -13.34
CA TRP A 79 -33.17 15.70 -14.36
C TRP A 79 -32.88 17.20 -14.56
N ARG A 80 -33.93 18.02 -14.70
CA ARG A 80 -33.80 19.48 -14.84
C ARG A 80 -33.13 20.14 -13.64
N SER A 81 -33.33 19.62 -12.44
CA SER A 81 -32.67 20.14 -11.24
C SER A 81 -31.15 19.97 -11.25
N TYR A 82 -30.64 19.01 -12.02
CA TYR A 82 -29.20 18.84 -12.31
C TYR A 82 -28.75 19.57 -13.58
N GLY A 83 -29.53 20.54 -14.08
CA GLY A 83 -29.19 21.32 -15.27
C GLY A 83 -29.36 20.58 -16.60
N VAL A 84 -29.89 19.35 -16.59
CA VAL A 84 -30.15 18.56 -17.80
C VAL A 84 -31.48 18.98 -18.40
N GLU A 85 -31.43 19.89 -19.38
CA GLU A 85 -32.59 20.49 -20.02
C GLU A 85 -32.83 19.95 -21.44
N PRO A 86 -34.03 19.43 -21.78
CA PRO A 86 -34.30 18.92 -23.13
C PRO A 86 -34.47 20.07 -24.14
N ASP A 87 -33.85 19.91 -25.31
CA ASP A 87 -34.12 20.75 -26.50
C ASP A 87 -35.32 20.22 -27.31
N GLY A 88 -35.66 18.95 -27.10
CA GLY A 88 -36.78 18.27 -27.73
C GLY A 88 -37.38 17.20 -26.82
N VAL A 89 -38.64 16.86 -27.02
CA VAL A 89 -39.30 15.75 -26.33
C VAL A 89 -40.04 14.87 -27.32
N VAL A 90 -40.10 13.58 -27.01
CA VAL A 90 -40.88 12.59 -27.75
C VAL A 90 -41.52 11.64 -26.76
N GLY A 91 -42.74 11.20 -27.03
CA GLY A 91 -43.43 10.24 -26.17
C GLY A 91 -44.10 9.11 -26.94
N HIS A 92 -44.10 7.93 -26.33
CA HIS A 92 -44.73 6.73 -26.89
C HIS A 92 -46.13 6.54 -26.29
N SER A 93 -47.18 6.64 -27.11
CA SER A 93 -48.57 6.50 -26.68
C SER A 93 -48.92 7.44 -25.51
N GLN A 94 -49.22 6.92 -24.31
CA GLN A 94 -49.52 7.74 -23.14
C GLN A 94 -48.34 8.61 -22.67
N GLY A 95 -47.09 8.19 -22.94
CA GLY A 95 -45.90 8.95 -22.57
C GLY A 95 -45.85 10.32 -23.25
N GLU A 96 -46.55 10.46 -24.38
CA GLU A 96 -46.70 11.73 -25.10
C GLU A 96 -47.44 12.80 -24.26
N ILE A 97 -48.26 12.39 -23.27
CA ILE A 97 -48.90 13.32 -22.32
C ILE A 97 -47.86 13.95 -21.39
N ALA A 98 -46.93 13.14 -20.87
CA ALA A 98 -45.82 13.63 -20.06
C ALA A 98 -44.88 14.51 -20.89
N ALA A 99 -44.56 14.10 -22.13
CA ALA A 99 -43.78 14.92 -23.06
C ALA A 99 -44.43 16.29 -23.31
N ALA A 100 -45.73 16.33 -23.58
CA ALA A 100 -46.46 17.58 -23.81
C ALA A 100 -46.47 18.50 -22.58
N PHE A 101 -46.59 17.94 -21.37
CA PHE A 101 -46.45 18.73 -20.14
C PHE A 101 -45.03 19.29 -19.99
N VAL A 102 -44.00 18.45 -20.11
CA VAL A 102 -42.59 18.84 -19.93
C VAL A 102 -42.15 19.89 -20.94
N ALA A 103 -42.68 19.84 -22.16
CA ALA A 103 -42.45 20.85 -23.20
C ALA A 103 -43.19 22.18 -22.96
N GLY A 104 -44.11 22.23 -21.99
CA GLY A 104 -44.94 23.39 -21.69
C GLY A 104 -46.22 23.50 -22.52
N ALA A 105 -46.50 22.53 -23.40
CA ALA A 105 -47.70 22.50 -24.24
C ALA A 105 -49.00 22.35 -23.43
N LEU A 106 -48.94 21.71 -22.26
CA LEU A 106 -50.07 21.52 -21.35
C LEU A 106 -49.75 22.08 -19.96
N SER A 107 -50.78 22.56 -19.24
CA SER A 107 -50.64 22.77 -17.79
C SER A 107 -50.67 21.43 -17.05
N LEU A 108 -50.24 21.42 -15.79
CA LEU A 108 -50.26 20.19 -14.99
C LEU A 108 -51.71 19.70 -14.81
N GLU A 109 -52.67 20.61 -14.61
CA GLU A 109 -54.08 20.23 -14.45
C GLU A 109 -54.66 19.63 -15.74
N ASP A 110 -54.31 20.18 -16.90
CA ASP A 110 -54.79 19.65 -18.17
C ASP A 110 -54.13 18.31 -18.53
N ALA A 111 -52.83 18.14 -18.25
CA ALA A 111 -52.15 16.87 -18.45
C ALA A 111 -52.68 15.77 -17.50
N ALA A 112 -52.88 16.09 -16.22
CA ALA A 112 -53.51 15.23 -15.22
C ALA A 112 -54.94 14.84 -15.63
N ARG A 113 -55.73 15.80 -16.14
CA ARG A 113 -57.06 15.54 -16.71
C ARG A 113 -57.00 14.58 -17.88
N ILE A 114 -56.09 14.80 -18.84
CA ILE A 114 -55.97 13.93 -20.00
C ILE A 114 -55.64 12.51 -19.57
N VAL A 115 -54.57 12.31 -18.78
CA VAL A 115 -54.13 10.96 -18.42
C VAL A 115 -55.19 10.22 -17.59
N ALA A 116 -55.83 10.88 -16.62
CA ALA A 116 -56.81 10.24 -15.75
C ALA A 116 -58.15 9.94 -16.45
N LEU A 117 -58.68 10.87 -17.25
CA LEU A 117 -59.96 10.66 -17.93
C LEU A 117 -59.79 9.72 -19.12
N ARG A 118 -58.68 9.81 -19.87
CA ARG A 118 -58.37 8.90 -20.98
C ARG A 118 -58.24 7.46 -20.49
N SER A 119 -57.46 7.22 -19.45
CA SER A 119 -57.25 5.88 -18.91
C SER A 119 -58.53 5.26 -18.33
N ARG A 120 -59.39 6.07 -17.70
CA ARG A 120 -60.71 5.62 -17.23
C ARG A 120 -61.65 5.20 -18.36
N GLU A 121 -61.67 5.94 -19.47
CA GLU A 121 -62.46 5.51 -20.64
C GLU A 121 -61.87 4.23 -21.28
N ILE A 122 -60.54 4.10 -21.32
CA ILE A 122 -59.87 2.88 -21.79
C ILE A 122 -60.26 1.66 -20.94
N ALA A 123 -60.37 1.82 -19.62
CA ALA A 123 -60.77 0.73 -18.72
C ALA A 123 -62.13 0.10 -19.10
N THR A 124 -63.01 0.83 -19.79
CA THR A 124 -64.28 0.29 -20.29
C THR A 124 -64.14 -0.70 -21.45
N LEU A 125 -62.97 -0.77 -22.07
CA LEU A 125 -62.60 -1.74 -23.10
C LEU A 125 -61.87 -2.97 -22.53
N GLY A 126 -61.71 -3.05 -21.21
CA GLY A 126 -61.07 -4.20 -20.56
C GLY A 126 -61.69 -5.53 -21.00
N GLY A 127 -60.84 -6.52 -21.23
CA GLY A 127 -61.26 -7.85 -21.69
C GLY A 127 -61.58 -7.97 -23.19
N THR A 128 -61.62 -6.89 -23.98
CA THR A 128 -62.07 -6.91 -25.39
C THR A 128 -60.96 -7.17 -26.41
N GLY A 129 -59.68 -7.10 -26.01
CA GLY A 129 -58.56 -7.31 -26.93
C GLY A 129 -57.25 -7.64 -26.23
N GLY A 130 -56.14 -7.38 -26.91
CA GLY A 130 -54.79 -7.49 -26.35
C GLY A 130 -53.72 -6.96 -27.30
N MET A 131 -52.45 -7.25 -26.97
CA MET A 131 -51.30 -6.83 -27.78
C MET A 131 -50.16 -7.87 -27.76
N LEU A 132 -49.40 -7.93 -28.86
CA LEU A 132 -48.20 -8.76 -29.04
C LEU A 132 -47.04 -7.90 -29.57
N SER A 133 -45.84 -8.16 -29.09
CA SER A 133 -44.59 -7.68 -29.70
C SER A 133 -44.04 -8.74 -30.65
N VAL A 134 -43.65 -8.33 -31.85
CA VAL A 134 -43.17 -9.19 -32.93
C VAL A 134 -41.79 -8.72 -33.36
N ALA A 135 -40.79 -9.61 -33.32
CA ALA A 135 -39.41 -9.29 -33.68
C ALA A 135 -39.17 -9.31 -35.21
N ARG A 136 -39.94 -8.52 -35.96
CA ARG A 136 -39.85 -8.43 -37.43
C ARG A 136 -40.02 -7.00 -37.93
N PRO A 137 -39.48 -6.65 -39.12
CA PRO A 137 -39.70 -5.35 -39.74
C PRO A 137 -41.18 -5.07 -40.02
N ALA A 138 -41.58 -3.79 -39.93
CA ALA A 138 -42.97 -3.37 -40.12
C ALA A 138 -43.58 -3.79 -41.48
N ALA A 139 -42.77 -3.85 -42.55
CA ALA A 139 -43.21 -4.30 -43.86
C ALA A 139 -43.60 -5.80 -43.88
N GLU A 140 -42.82 -6.63 -43.19
CA GLU A 140 -43.09 -8.07 -43.07
C GLU A 140 -44.32 -8.30 -42.19
N VAL A 141 -44.40 -7.65 -41.03
CA VAL A 141 -45.57 -7.76 -40.13
C VAL A 141 -46.86 -7.35 -40.85
N ARG A 142 -46.86 -6.23 -41.60
CA ARG A 142 -48.03 -5.83 -42.40
C ARG A 142 -48.45 -6.88 -43.42
N THR A 143 -47.50 -7.63 -43.98
CA THR A 143 -47.78 -8.73 -44.92
C THR A 143 -48.41 -9.91 -44.18
N MET A 144 -47.88 -10.28 -43.01
CA MET A 144 -48.42 -11.36 -42.17
C MET A 144 -49.85 -11.01 -41.67
N LEU A 145 -50.12 -9.74 -41.36
CA LEU A 145 -51.45 -9.30 -40.93
C LEU A 145 -52.49 -9.28 -42.06
N ALA A 146 -52.09 -9.38 -43.34
CA ALA A 146 -53.03 -9.38 -44.46
C ALA A 146 -53.99 -10.59 -44.43
N THR A 147 -53.59 -11.68 -43.76
CA THR A 147 -54.38 -12.90 -43.58
C THR A 147 -55.05 -12.99 -42.20
N ALA A 148 -54.82 -12.03 -41.30
CA ALA A 148 -55.33 -12.02 -39.93
C ALA A 148 -56.29 -10.83 -39.70
N PRO A 149 -57.57 -10.92 -40.13
CA PRO A 149 -58.54 -9.85 -39.95
C PRO A 149 -58.77 -9.58 -38.44
N GLY A 150 -58.93 -8.30 -38.08
CA GLY A 150 -59.13 -7.88 -36.68
C GLY A 150 -57.84 -7.48 -35.96
N LEU A 151 -56.67 -7.66 -36.59
CA LEU A 151 -55.38 -7.20 -36.09
C LEU A 151 -54.91 -5.92 -36.79
N SER A 152 -54.10 -5.11 -36.11
CA SER A 152 -53.51 -3.88 -36.63
C SER A 152 -52.12 -3.66 -36.06
N VAL A 153 -51.25 -3.01 -36.82
CA VAL A 153 -49.96 -2.51 -36.27
C VAL A 153 -50.28 -1.38 -35.31
N ALA A 154 -49.93 -1.57 -34.05
CA ALA A 154 -50.16 -0.65 -32.95
C ALA A 154 -48.99 0.32 -32.74
N ALA A 155 -47.75 -0.16 -32.91
CA ALA A 155 -46.54 0.66 -32.79
C ALA A 155 -45.40 0.08 -33.63
N VAL A 156 -44.56 0.95 -34.16
CA VAL A 156 -43.27 0.60 -34.75
C VAL A 156 -42.19 1.20 -33.86
N ASN A 157 -41.65 0.39 -32.96
CA ASN A 157 -40.71 0.83 -31.93
C ASN A 157 -39.26 0.83 -32.43
N GLY A 158 -38.95 -0.03 -33.39
CA GLY A 158 -37.63 -0.08 -34.01
C GLY A 158 -37.63 -1.01 -35.24
N PRO A 159 -36.48 -1.15 -35.91
CA PRO A 159 -36.35 -1.87 -37.18
C PRO A 159 -36.85 -3.31 -37.14
N SER A 160 -36.75 -3.96 -35.97
CA SER A 160 -37.21 -5.32 -35.73
C SER A 160 -38.08 -5.40 -34.47
N SER A 161 -38.82 -4.35 -34.12
CA SER A 161 -39.66 -4.29 -32.91
C SER A 161 -41.00 -3.64 -33.23
N VAL A 162 -42.01 -4.47 -33.52
CA VAL A 162 -43.35 -4.02 -33.95
C VAL A 162 -44.40 -4.56 -32.99
N LEU A 163 -45.27 -3.69 -32.49
CA LEU A 163 -46.44 -4.08 -31.70
C LEU A 163 -47.66 -4.29 -32.59
N VAL A 164 -48.37 -5.38 -32.37
CA VAL A 164 -49.66 -5.72 -33.00
C VAL A 164 -50.74 -5.71 -31.93
N SER A 165 -51.89 -5.13 -32.23
CA SER A 165 -53.06 -5.14 -31.34
C SER A 165 -54.32 -5.56 -32.09
N GLY A 166 -55.31 -6.08 -31.37
CA GLY A 166 -56.58 -6.49 -31.96
C GLY A 166 -57.36 -7.46 -31.09
N ASP A 167 -58.23 -8.24 -31.74
CA ASP A 167 -59.08 -9.24 -31.10
C ASP A 167 -58.25 -10.34 -30.44
N ARG A 168 -58.66 -10.80 -29.25
CA ARG A 168 -57.91 -11.80 -28.47
C ARG A 168 -57.72 -13.12 -29.22
N GLU A 169 -58.77 -13.62 -29.85
CA GLU A 169 -58.74 -14.88 -30.61
C GLU A 169 -57.82 -14.75 -31.83
N ALA A 170 -57.88 -13.63 -32.54
CA ALA A 170 -57.01 -13.36 -33.68
C ALA A 170 -55.54 -13.23 -33.26
N LEU A 171 -55.26 -12.63 -32.10
CA LEU A 171 -53.90 -12.56 -31.56
C LEU A 171 -53.36 -13.93 -31.15
N GLU A 172 -54.19 -14.83 -30.61
CA GLU A 172 -53.77 -16.18 -30.26
C GLU A 172 -53.39 -16.98 -31.51
N ALA A 173 -54.24 -16.96 -32.54
CA ALA A 173 -53.94 -17.61 -33.82
C ALA A 173 -52.67 -17.04 -34.46
N PHE A 174 -52.51 -15.71 -34.47
CA PHE A 174 -51.32 -15.06 -35.01
C PHE A 174 -50.05 -15.38 -34.21
N HIS A 175 -50.15 -15.54 -32.89
CA HIS A 175 -49.05 -15.98 -32.04
C HIS A 175 -48.62 -17.41 -32.40
N GLU A 176 -49.57 -18.33 -32.57
CA GLU A 176 -49.30 -19.71 -33.02
C GLU A 176 -48.64 -19.74 -34.40
N ASP A 177 -49.13 -18.95 -35.35
CA ASP A 177 -48.55 -18.83 -36.70
C ASP A 177 -47.10 -18.30 -36.64
N CYS A 178 -46.83 -17.29 -35.82
CA CYS A 178 -45.48 -16.75 -35.64
C CYS A 178 -44.53 -17.79 -35.02
N VAL A 179 -44.98 -18.55 -34.02
CA VAL A 179 -44.19 -19.61 -33.40
C VAL A 179 -43.90 -20.73 -34.42
N ALA A 180 -44.86 -21.07 -35.27
CA ALA A 180 -44.69 -22.06 -36.33
C ALA A 180 -43.67 -21.62 -37.40
N GLU A 181 -43.55 -20.31 -37.64
CA GLU A 181 -42.59 -19.71 -38.58
C GLU A 181 -41.25 -19.31 -37.93
N ASP A 182 -40.99 -19.73 -36.68
CA ASP A 182 -39.78 -19.40 -35.91
C ASP A 182 -39.56 -17.88 -35.77
N VAL A 183 -40.67 -17.14 -35.61
CA VAL A 183 -40.67 -15.70 -35.35
C VAL A 183 -40.86 -15.47 -33.85
N TRP A 184 -39.90 -14.78 -33.23
CA TRP A 184 -40.01 -14.41 -31.82
C TRP A 184 -41.17 -13.43 -31.60
N VAL A 185 -42.06 -13.81 -30.69
CA VAL A 185 -43.24 -13.05 -30.30
C VAL A 185 -43.40 -13.04 -28.78
N ARG A 186 -43.84 -11.91 -28.22
CA ARG A 186 -44.07 -11.74 -26.78
C ARG A 186 -45.39 -11.06 -26.51
N ARG A 187 -46.21 -11.65 -25.62
CA ARG A 187 -47.46 -11.02 -25.18
C ARG A 187 -47.20 -9.86 -24.23
N ILE A 188 -47.88 -8.75 -24.47
CA ILE A 188 -47.85 -7.57 -23.61
C ILE A 188 -49.02 -7.67 -22.62
N PRO A 189 -48.81 -7.44 -21.31
CA PRO A 189 -49.84 -7.60 -20.28
C PRO A 189 -50.84 -6.43 -20.33
N VAL A 190 -51.67 -6.41 -21.36
CA VAL A 190 -52.73 -5.45 -21.63
C VAL A 190 -53.94 -6.20 -22.18
N ASP A 191 -55.14 -5.90 -21.67
CA ASP A 191 -56.38 -6.63 -21.98
C ASP A 191 -57.33 -5.86 -22.93
N TYR A 192 -56.83 -4.81 -23.57
CA TYR A 192 -57.50 -4.00 -24.59
C TYR A 192 -56.58 -3.75 -25.80
N ALA A 193 -57.17 -3.49 -26.97
CA ALA A 193 -56.44 -3.26 -28.21
C ALA A 193 -56.19 -1.75 -28.45
N SER A 194 -55.14 -1.19 -27.87
CA SER A 194 -54.73 0.21 -28.16
C SER A 194 -54.25 0.39 -29.60
N HIS A 195 -54.31 1.63 -30.12
CA HIS A 195 -53.83 1.97 -31.47
C HIS A 195 -54.49 1.16 -32.61
N SER A 196 -55.77 0.80 -32.41
CA SER A 196 -56.54 -0.06 -33.31
C SER A 196 -57.96 0.49 -33.57
N PRO A 197 -58.72 -0.05 -34.54
CA PRO A 197 -60.12 0.27 -34.74
C PRO A 197 -61.01 0.19 -33.49
N HIS A 198 -60.68 -0.66 -32.51
CA HIS A 198 -61.44 -0.83 -31.25
C HIS A 198 -61.58 0.47 -30.46
N ILE A 199 -60.59 1.37 -30.54
CA ILE A 199 -60.62 2.69 -29.91
C ILE A 199 -61.74 3.58 -30.48
N GLY A 200 -62.27 3.25 -31.68
CA GLY A 200 -63.42 3.90 -32.29
C GLY A 200 -64.63 4.04 -31.35
N ALA A 201 -64.87 3.05 -30.49
CA ALA A 201 -65.98 3.04 -29.54
C ALA A 201 -65.88 4.17 -28.49
N LEU A 202 -64.67 4.69 -28.23
CA LEU A 202 -64.44 5.72 -27.22
C LEU A 202 -64.47 7.15 -27.78
N ARG A 203 -64.61 7.33 -29.10
CA ARG A 203 -64.42 8.65 -29.76
C ARG A 203 -65.28 9.76 -29.15
N GLU A 204 -66.59 9.53 -29.07
CA GLU A 204 -67.53 10.54 -28.58
C GLU A 204 -67.29 10.87 -27.10
N ARG A 205 -67.02 9.85 -26.28
CA ARG A 205 -66.75 10.00 -24.85
C ARG A 205 -65.45 10.74 -24.59
N LEU A 206 -64.35 10.32 -25.21
CA LEU A 206 -63.03 10.96 -25.07
C LEU A 206 -63.08 12.42 -25.54
N THR A 207 -63.73 12.70 -26.66
CA THR A 207 -63.88 14.08 -27.17
C THR A 207 -64.65 14.95 -26.17
N ALA A 208 -65.72 14.42 -25.57
CA ALA A 208 -66.54 15.15 -24.61
C ALA A 208 -65.79 15.43 -23.28
N VAL A 209 -65.15 14.40 -22.70
CA VAL A 209 -64.47 14.54 -21.40
C VAL A 209 -63.18 15.37 -21.47
N LEU A 210 -62.53 15.43 -22.64
CA LEU A 210 -61.31 16.22 -22.86
C LEU A 210 -61.57 17.60 -23.49
N ALA A 211 -62.81 17.94 -23.86
CA ALA A 211 -63.16 19.27 -24.40
C ALA A 211 -62.68 20.48 -23.55
N PRO A 212 -62.55 20.37 -22.21
CA PRO A 212 -62.01 21.45 -21.38
C PRO A 212 -60.50 21.71 -21.51
N VAL A 213 -59.72 20.80 -22.12
CA VAL A 213 -58.25 20.95 -22.28
C VAL A 213 -57.91 22.18 -23.12
N ARG A 214 -56.86 22.92 -22.73
CA ARG A 214 -56.38 24.12 -23.43
C ARG A 214 -54.90 23.99 -23.77
N PRO A 215 -54.57 23.49 -24.97
CA PRO A 215 -53.18 23.40 -25.42
C PRO A 215 -52.54 24.77 -25.59
N ARG A 216 -51.23 24.82 -25.41
CA ARG A 216 -50.41 26.04 -25.44
C ARG A 216 -49.23 25.85 -26.39
N SER A 217 -48.62 26.96 -26.79
CA SER A 217 -47.33 26.91 -27.49
C SER A 217 -46.26 26.43 -26.51
N ALA A 218 -45.55 25.38 -26.88
CA ALA A 218 -44.43 24.84 -26.11
C ALA A 218 -43.19 25.73 -26.20
N SER A 219 -42.32 25.62 -25.20
CA SER A 219 -40.98 26.24 -25.19
C SER A 219 -39.87 25.27 -25.61
N VAL A 220 -40.18 23.97 -25.61
CA VAL A 220 -39.29 22.88 -26.05
C VAL A 220 -39.93 22.22 -27.28
N ALA A 221 -39.12 21.81 -28.27
CA ALA A 221 -39.63 21.16 -29.47
C ALA A 221 -40.36 19.86 -29.09
N PHE A 222 -41.56 19.65 -29.65
CA PHE A 222 -42.38 18.47 -29.38
C PHE A 222 -42.51 17.65 -30.66
N HIS A 223 -41.93 16.45 -30.64
CA HIS A 223 -41.99 15.49 -31.74
C HIS A 223 -43.09 14.47 -31.48
N SER A 224 -44.10 14.48 -32.34
CA SER A 224 -45.24 13.61 -32.17
C SER A 224 -44.99 12.26 -32.81
N THR A 225 -45.24 11.20 -32.06
CA THR A 225 -45.23 9.82 -32.60
C THR A 225 -46.52 9.48 -33.35
N VAL A 226 -47.50 10.38 -33.38
CA VAL A 226 -48.71 10.25 -34.20
C VAL A 226 -48.44 10.68 -35.64
N THR A 227 -47.66 11.74 -35.83
CA THR A 227 -47.35 12.31 -37.15
C THR A 227 -45.97 11.92 -37.66
N GLY A 228 -45.03 11.54 -36.79
CA GLY A 228 -43.64 11.26 -37.15
C GLY A 228 -42.73 12.48 -37.20
N GLU A 229 -43.24 13.67 -36.85
CA GLU A 229 -42.56 14.96 -37.04
C GLU A 229 -42.79 15.94 -35.87
N GLU A 230 -42.00 17.02 -35.86
CA GLU A 230 -42.20 18.15 -34.95
C GLU A 230 -43.58 18.79 -35.19
N THR A 231 -44.36 18.99 -34.13
CA THR A 231 -45.77 19.38 -34.24
C THR A 231 -46.09 20.67 -33.48
N ASP A 232 -46.91 21.54 -34.10
CA ASP A 232 -47.50 22.71 -33.46
C ASP A 232 -48.37 22.31 -32.27
N THR A 233 -47.88 22.59 -31.07
CA THR A 233 -48.47 22.12 -29.82
C THR A 233 -49.79 22.78 -29.46
N THR A 234 -50.19 23.85 -30.15
CA THR A 234 -51.52 24.45 -29.98
C THR A 234 -52.65 23.54 -30.48
N ARG A 235 -52.30 22.48 -31.22
CA ARG A 235 -53.23 21.49 -31.78
C ARG A 235 -53.43 20.25 -30.92
N LEU A 236 -52.82 20.16 -29.73
CA LEU A 236 -52.93 19.00 -28.83
C LEU A 236 -54.28 18.96 -28.08
N ASP A 237 -55.39 19.16 -28.80
CA ASP A 237 -56.75 19.20 -28.26
C ASP A 237 -57.35 17.80 -28.05
N ALA A 238 -58.62 17.73 -27.66
CA ALA A 238 -59.33 16.45 -27.44
C ALA A 238 -59.31 15.53 -28.69
N GLY A 239 -59.33 16.10 -29.89
CA GLY A 239 -59.26 15.35 -31.13
C GLY A 239 -57.88 14.75 -31.37
N TYR A 240 -56.82 15.49 -31.03
CA TYR A 240 -55.46 14.96 -31.03
C TYR A 240 -55.31 13.78 -30.06
N TRP A 241 -55.76 13.90 -28.80
CA TRP A 241 -55.58 12.82 -27.81
C TRP A 241 -56.39 11.56 -28.13
N TYR A 242 -57.55 11.70 -28.79
CA TYR A 242 -58.23 10.56 -29.40
C TYR A 242 -57.39 9.91 -30.51
N THR A 243 -56.82 10.73 -31.39
CA THR A 243 -55.99 10.28 -32.52
C THR A 243 -54.72 9.60 -32.03
N ASN A 244 -54.06 10.12 -30.98
CA ASN A 244 -52.92 9.51 -30.30
C ASN A 244 -53.25 8.10 -29.78
N LEU A 245 -54.43 7.89 -29.19
CA LEU A 245 -54.83 6.56 -28.72
C LEU A 245 -55.25 5.61 -29.86
N ARG A 246 -55.79 6.16 -30.96
CA ARG A 246 -56.37 5.41 -32.08
C ARG A 246 -55.35 5.01 -33.14
N SER A 247 -54.38 5.86 -33.42
CA SER A 247 -53.45 5.71 -34.55
C SER A 247 -52.21 4.94 -34.13
N PRO A 248 -51.51 4.26 -35.06
CA PRO A 248 -50.24 3.60 -34.76
C PRO A 248 -49.20 4.59 -34.22
N VAL A 249 -48.35 4.13 -33.29
CA VAL A 249 -47.21 4.91 -32.78
C VAL A 249 -46.01 4.75 -33.74
N LEU A 250 -45.59 5.84 -34.37
CA LEU A 250 -44.48 5.91 -35.33
C LEU A 250 -43.15 6.25 -34.64
N PHE A 251 -42.78 5.48 -33.61
CA PHE A 251 -41.63 5.83 -32.76
C PHE A 251 -40.28 5.77 -33.49
N GLU A 252 -39.99 4.69 -34.22
CA GLU A 252 -38.75 4.56 -35.02
C GLU A 252 -38.57 5.73 -36.00
N GLU A 253 -39.63 6.06 -36.75
CA GLU A 253 -39.62 7.13 -37.75
C GLU A 253 -39.37 8.50 -37.08
N THR A 254 -40.04 8.77 -35.97
CA THR A 254 -39.88 10.02 -35.22
C THR A 254 -38.45 10.18 -34.69
N VAL A 255 -37.88 9.13 -34.10
CA VAL A 255 -36.52 9.16 -33.53
C VAL A 255 -35.46 9.36 -34.63
N ARG A 256 -35.62 8.72 -35.79
CA ARG A 256 -34.72 8.96 -36.93
C ARG A 256 -34.83 10.39 -37.44
N ALA A 257 -36.04 10.92 -37.57
CA ALA A 257 -36.24 12.31 -37.97
C ALA A 257 -35.59 13.30 -36.98
N MET A 258 -35.62 13.00 -35.69
CA MET A 258 -34.90 13.78 -34.67
C MET A 258 -33.37 13.66 -34.84
N ALA A 259 -32.84 12.46 -35.07
CA ALA A 259 -31.41 12.29 -35.31
C ALA A 259 -30.93 13.08 -36.55
N ASP A 260 -31.71 13.08 -37.63
CA ASP A 260 -31.45 13.87 -38.84
C ASP A 260 -31.45 15.40 -38.58
N GLN A 261 -32.15 15.84 -37.53
CA GLN A 261 -32.18 17.24 -37.07
C GLN A 261 -31.04 17.58 -36.09
N GLY A 262 -30.17 16.62 -35.78
CA GLY A 262 -28.99 16.82 -34.93
C GLY A 262 -29.17 16.43 -33.47
N TYR A 263 -30.26 15.73 -33.11
CA TYR A 263 -30.41 15.17 -31.76
C TYR A 263 -29.49 13.94 -31.60
N GLY A 264 -28.39 14.10 -30.86
CA GLY A 264 -27.42 13.02 -30.58
C GLY A 264 -27.49 12.40 -29.18
N CYS A 265 -28.39 12.86 -28.32
CA CYS A 265 -28.56 12.35 -26.95
C CYS A 265 -30.04 12.22 -26.61
N PHE A 266 -30.44 11.05 -26.11
CA PHE A 266 -31.79 10.64 -25.78
C PHE A 266 -31.84 10.10 -24.34
N VAL A 267 -32.55 10.79 -23.46
CA VAL A 267 -32.75 10.36 -22.07
C VAL A 267 -34.15 9.79 -21.94
N GLU A 268 -34.27 8.49 -21.71
CA GLU A 268 -35.55 7.84 -21.39
C GLU A 268 -35.96 8.15 -19.96
N VAL A 269 -36.98 8.98 -19.82
CA VAL A 269 -37.49 9.44 -18.54
C VAL A 269 -38.54 8.47 -18.02
N SER A 270 -38.12 7.45 -17.25
CA SER A 270 -39.01 6.37 -16.82
C SER A 270 -38.56 5.64 -15.55
N PRO A 271 -39.48 4.95 -14.84
CA PRO A 271 -39.12 4.10 -13.69
C PRO A 271 -38.37 2.81 -14.07
N HIS A 272 -38.30 2.49 -15.36
CA HIS A 272 -37.52 1.40 -15.91
C HIS A 272 -37.40 1.60 -17.43
N ALA A 273 -36.17 1.61 -17.93
CA ALA A 273 -35.87 1.73 -19.35
C ALA A 273 -36.47 0.59 -20.20
N VAL A 274 -37.34 0.92 -21.16
CA VAL A 274 -37.98 -0.04 -22.08
C VAL A 274 -37.85 0.34 -23.56
N LEU A 275 -37.44 1.57 -23.86
CA LEU A 275 -37.23 2.10 -25.22
C LEU A 275 -35.75 2.27 -25.58
N THR A 276 -34.81 2.13 -24.64
CA THR A 276 -33.36 2.24 -24.90
C THR A 276 -32.87 1.28 -25.99
N ALA A 277 -33.26 0.01 -25.96
CA ALA A 277 -32.89 -0.96 -27.00
C ALA A 277 -33.50 -0.63 -28.39
N PRO A 278 -34.82 -0.34 -28.51
CA PRO A 278 -35.39 0.15 -29.76
C PRO A 278 -34.78 1.47 -30.29
N LEU A 279 -34.42 2.40 -29.40
CA LEU A 279 -33.70 3.63 -29.74
C LEU A 279 -32.34 3.30 -30.36
N ALA A 280 -31.55 2.43 -29.73
CA ALA A 280 -30.23 2.04 -30.21
C ALA A 280 -30.31 1.41 -31.62
N GLN A 281 -31.22 0.46 -31.82
CA GLN A 281 -31.43 -0.19 -33.12
C GLN A 281 -31.88 0.81 -34.20
N SER A 282 -32.66 1.83 -33.84
CA SER A 282 -33.16 2.81 -34.79
C SER A 282 -32.08 3.80 -35.24
N LEU A 283 -31.13 4.11 -34.36
CA LEU A 283 -30.09 5.12 -34.55
C LEU A 283 -28.77 4.54 -35.10
N GLU A 284 -28.42 3.30 -34.79
CA GLU A 284 -27.21 2.62 -35.27
C GLU A 284 -26.97 2.75 -36.79
N PRO A 285 -27.98 2.59 -37.68
CA PRO A 285 -27.77 2.70 -39.13
C PRO A 285 -27.42 4.12 -39.63
N LEU A 286 -27.71 5.16 -38.85
CA LEU A 286 -27.47 6.56 -39.25
C LEU A 286 -25.99 6.96 -39.07
N GLY A 287 -25.20 6.16 -38.33
CA GLY A 287 -23.84 6.49 -37.95
C GLY A 287 -23.77 7.57 -36.86
N GLY A 288 -22.62 7.66 -36.19
CA GLY A 288 -22.47 8.44 -34.96
C GLY A 288 -22.67 7.55 -33.72
N ASP A 289 -22.20 8.03 -32.57
CA ASP A 289 -22.33 7.35 -31.28
C ASP A 289 -23.44 8.04 -30.47
N PRO A 290 -24.74 7.72 -30.73
CA PRO A 290 -25.84 8.35 -30.01
C PRO A 290 -25.82 7.94 -28.54
N VAL A 291 -26.04 8.94 -27.68
CA VAL A 291 -26.10 8.74 -26.23
C VAL A 291 -27.52 8.35 -25.85
N ILE A 292 -27.70 7.19 -25.20
CA ILE A 292 -29.01 6.67 -24.81
C ILE A 292 -28.95 6.29 -23.33
N VAL A 293 -29.65 7.03 -22.48
CA VAL A 293 -29.59 6.87 -21.01
C VAL A 293 -31.00 6.65 -20.47
N GLY A 294 -31.20 5.73 -19.54
CA GLY A 294 -32.46 5.56 -18.81
C GLY A 294 -32.41 6.25 -17.44
N SER A 295 -33.53 6.81 -16.96
CA SER A 295 -33.55 7.43 -15.63
C SER A 295 -33.34 6.47 -14.46
N LEU A 296 -34.00 5.31 -14.52
CA LEU A 296 -34.01 4.30 -13.45
C LEU A 296 -34.11 2.91 -14.08
N THR A 297 -33.75 1.88 -13.30
CA THR A 297 -33.97 0.49 -13.67
C THR A 297 -34.84 -0.22 -12.65
N ARG A 298 -35.44 -1.35 -13.03
CA ARG A 298 -36.30 -2.11 -12.12
C ARG A 298 -35.48 -2.58 -10.93
N ASP A 299 -36.07 -2.50 -9.73
CA ASP A 299 -35.46 -2.84 -8.46
C ASP A 299 -34.28 -1.92 -8.03
N HIS A 300 -33.95 -0.90 -8.83
CA HIS A 300 -32.88 0.08 -8.58
C HIS A 300 -33.44 1.50 -8.80
N GLY A 301 -34.06 2.02 -7.74
CA GLY A 301 -34.85 3.25 -7.76
C GLY A 301 -34.38 4.31 -6.75
N GLU A 302 -33.16 4.19 -6.25
CA GLU A 302 -32.58 5.10 -5.25
C GLU A 302 -31.95 6.34 -5.90
N LEU A 303 -31.64 7.35 -5.09
CA LEU A 303 -30.97 8.56 -5.61
C LEU A 303 -29.59 8.23 -6.19
N GLY A 304 -28.87 7.24 -5.63
CA GLY A 304 -27.60 6.77 -6.17
C GLY A 304 -27.73 6.23 -7.59
N ASP A 305 -28.77 5.42 -7.86
CA ASP A 305 -29.05 4.86 -9.19
C ASP A 305 -29.37 5.96 -10.22
N PHE A 306 -30.16 6.95 -9.80
CA PHE A 306 -30.43 8.12 -10.62
C PHE A 306 -29.14 8.93 -10.90
N LEU A 307 -28.30 9.14 -9.89
CA LEU A 307 -27.03 9.86 -10.04
C LEU A 307 -26.04 9.11 -10.93
N ALA A 308 -26.06 7.78 -10.94
CA ALA A 308 -25.30 6.98 -11.90
C ALA A 308 -25.77 7.25 -13.34
N SER A 309 -27.08 7.36 -13.56
CA SER A 309 -27.65 7.73 -14.86
C SER A 309 -27.25 9.17 -15.26
N VAL A 310 -27.23 10.11 -14.31
CA VAL A 310 -26.73 11.48 -14.53
C VAL A 310 -25.24 11.48 -14.88
N ALA A 311 -24.44 10.62 -14.24
CA ALA A 311 -23.03 10.45 -14.54
C ALA A 311 -22.82 9.88 -15.94
N GLU A 312 -23.60 8.88 -16.36
CA GLU A 312 -23.58 8.33 -17.72
C GLU A 312 -23.86 9.42 -18.78
N ALA A 313 -24.85 10.27 -18.53
CA ALA A 313 -25.12 11.42 -19.40
C ALA A 313 -23.94 12.42 -19.41
N TRP A 314 -23.32 12.69 -18.26
CA TRP A 314 -22.19 13.60 -18.14
C TRP A 314 -20.93 13.10 -18.86
N GLU A 315 -20.59 11.81 -18.71
CA GLU A 315 -19.49 11.15 -19.41
C GLU A 315 -19.68 11.22 -20.94
N ALA A 316 -20.93 11.13 -21.37
CA ALA A 316 -21.33 11.25 -22.75
C ALA A 316 -21.39 12.71 -23.26
N GLY A 317 -20.98 13.69 -22.44
CA GLY A 317 -20.82 15.09 -22.81
C GLY A 317 -22.05 15.98 -22.56
N VAL A 318 -23.08 15.48 -21.88
CA VAL A 318 -24.23 16.30 -21.45
C VAL A 318 -23.78 17.23 -20.32
N PRO A 319 -24.05 18.55 -20.39
CA PRO A 319 -23.75 19.45 -19.30
C PRO A 319 -24.60 19.12 -18.07
N VAL A 320 -23.95 18.94 -16.92
CA VAL A 320 -24.59 18.63 -15.63
C VAL A 320 -24.14 19.64 -14.58
N ASP A 321 -25.10 20.17 -13.83
CA ASP A 321 -24.88 20.98 -12.64
C ASP A 321 -24.77 20.07 -11.40
N TRP A 322 -23.55 19.62 -11.12
CA TRP A 322 -23.23 18.82 -9.94
C TRP A 322 -23.41 19.57 -8.61
N SER A 323 -23.59 20.90 -8.62
CA SER A 323 -23.86 21.63 -7.38
C SER A 323 -25.22 21.29 -6.78
N ALA A 324 -26.16 20.82 -7.61
CA ALA A 324 -27.48 20.33 -7.18
C ALA A 324 -27.42 18.98 -6.45
N ALA A 325 -26.32 18.21 -6.59
CA ALA A 325 -26.12 16.92 -5.92
C ALA A 325 -25.84 17.06 -4.42
N SER A 326 -25.48 18.26 -3.94
CA SER A 326 -25.14 18.49 -2.54
C SER A 326 -26.29 19.20 -1.81
N PRO A 327 -26.82 18.62 -0.72
CA PRO A 327 -27.82 19.29 0.12
C PRO A 327 -27.23 20.48 0.90
N VAL A 328 -25.90 20.61 0.97
CA VAL A 328 -25.19 21.66 1.71
C VAL A 328 -24.70 22.74 0.74
N ARG A 329 -25.41 23.86 0.67
CA ARG A 329 -24.93 25.05 -0.03
C ARG A 329 -23.61 25.50 0.62
N ASN A 330 -22.54 25.57 -0.18
CA ASN A 330 -21.18 25.92 0.26
C ASN A 330 -20.50 24.87 1.15
N ALA A 331 -20.73 23.57 0.90
CA ALA A 331 -19.86 22.53 1.47
C ALA A 331 -18.38 22.88 1.19
N PRO A 332 -17.49 22.73 2.19
CA PRO A 332 -16.07 22.98 1.98
C PRO A 332 -15.56 22.07 0.86
N ARG A 333 -14.97 22.67 -0.18
CA ARG A 333 -14.33 21.91 -1.26
C ARG A 333 -13.13 21.20 -0.69
N VAL A 334 -13.13 19.88 -0.75
CA VAL A 334 -11.97 19.06 -0.40
C VAL A 334 -11.01 19.01 -1.58
N GLU A 335 -9.71 19.11 -1.30
CA GLU A 335 -8.69 18.93 -2.31
C GLU A 335 -8.62 17.44 -2.64
N VAL A 336 -9.05 17.07 -3.84
CA VAL A 336 -8.92 15.71 -4.37
C VAL A 336 -7.52 15.53 -4.98
N PRO A 337 -7.00 14.30 -5.09
CA PRO A 337 -5.77 14.05 -5.83
C PRO A 337 -5.81 14.74 -7.20
N GLY A 338 -4.75 15.45 -7.54
CA GLY A 338 -4.64 16.09 -8.85
C GLY A 338 -4.78 15.07 -9.99
N TYR A 339 -5.12 15.53 -11.19
CA TYR A 339 -5.24 14.70 -12.39
C TYR A 339 -4.06 13.72 -12.48
N ALA A 340 -4.36 12.42 -12.54
CA ALA A 340 -3.36 11.37 -12.63
C ALA A 340 -2.73 11.39 -14.02
N PHE A 341 -1.86 12.37 -14.28
CA PHE A 341 -1.13 12.49 -15.52
C PHE A 341 -0.47 11.14 -15.81
N VAL A 342 -0.85 10.53 -16.94
CA VAL A 342 -0.07 9.44 -17.52
C VAL A 342 1.33 10.02 -17.67
N ARG A 343 2.26 9.61 -16.79
CA ARG A 343 3.60 10.22 -16.65
C ARG A 343 4.49 9.79 -17.82
N GLN A 344 4.04 10.05 -19.04
CA GLN A 344 4.81 9.94 -20.25
C GLN A 344 5.70 11.16 -20.38
N ARG A 345 6.97 10.91 -20.70
CA ARG A 345 8.01 11.93 -20.79
C ARG A 345 7.85 12.72 -22.10
N PHE A 346 6.86 13.61 -22.16
CA PHE A 346 6.70 14.61 -23.24
C PHE A 346 7.61 15.81 -23.01
N TRP A 347 8.86 15.55 -22.63
CA TRP A 347 9.90 16.55 -22.73
C TRP A 347 10.15 16.74 -24.21
N VAL A 348 10.31 17.99 -24.68
CA VAL A 348 11.02 18.23 -25.94
C VAL A 348 12.28 17.41 -25.77
N GLY A 349 12.40 16.32 -26.53
CA GLY A 349 13.48 15.37 -26.36
C GLY A 349 14.72 16.21 -26.24
N GLY A 350 15.40 16.10 -25.10
CA GLY A 350 16.73 16.64 -24.96
C GLY A 350 17.65 15.83 -25.87
N GLY A 351 17.39 15.88 -27.18
CA GLY A 351 18.47 15.96 -28.15
C GLY A 351 19.29 17.13 -27.65
N ASP A 352 20.45 16.76 -27.11
CA ASP A 352 21.48 17.69 -26.71
C ASP A 352 21.00 18.75 -25.71
N ALA A 353 20.92 18.38 -24.44
CA ALA A 353 21.33 19.34 -23.41
C ALA A 353 22.84 19.60 -23.59
N GLU A 354 23.21 20.31 -24.67
CA GLU A 354 24.34 21.19 -24.60
C GLU A 354 24.09 22.10 -23.39
N GLY A 355 25.05 22.08 -22.45
CA GLY A 355 24.87 22.51 -21.07
C GLY A 355 24.07 23.79 -20.86
N ALA A 356 23.35 23.84 -19.74
CA ALA A 356 22.58 25.00 -19.27
C ALA A 356 23.29 26.34 -19.61
N PRO A 357 22.82 27.09 -20.63
CA PRO A 357 23.52 28.29 -21.10
C PRO A 357 23.52 29.43 -20.07
N GLY A 358 22.78 29.29 -18.97
CA GLY A 358 22.61 30.31 -17.92
C GLY A 358 23.66 30.30 -16.81
N ALA A 359 24.47 29.25 -16.65
CA ALA A 359 25.35 29.08 -15.47
C ALA A 359 26.87 29.16 -15.75
N GLY A 360 27.28 29.54 -16.97
CA GLY A 360 28.70 29.55 -17.36
C GLY A 360 29.30 28.17 -17.62
N MET A 361 28.48 27.10 -17.61
CA MET A 361 28.86 25.75 -18.02
C MET A 361 28.84 25.62 -19.55
N LYS A 362 29.90 25.03 -20.09
CA LYS A 362 29.98 24.60 -21.48
C LYS A 362 29.63 23.11 -21.58
N PRO A 363 29.08 22.64 -22.71
CA PRO A 363 28.89 21.21 -22.94
C PRO A 363 30.22 20.45 -22.89
N ALA A 364 30.25 19.30 -22.22
CA ALA A 364 31.42 18.41 -22.16
C ALA A 364 31.45 17.35 -23.27
N ARG A 365 30.38 17.24 -24.08
CA ARG A 365 30.23 16.31 -25.22
C ARG A 365 30.66 14.86 -24.89
N HIS A 366 30.25 14.34 -23.73
CA HIS A 366 30.52 12.96 -23.29
C HIS A 366 29.29 12.37 -22.56
N PRO A 367 28.96 11.06 -22.68
CA PRO A 367 27.72 10.50 -22.10
C PRO A 367 27.65 10.53 -20.57
N LEU A 368 28.80 10.44 -19.88
CA LEU A 368 28.88 10.56 -18.41
C LEU A 368 29.12 11.99 -17.90
N LEU A 369 29.39 12.97 -18.77
CA LEU A 369 29.67 14.36 -18.37
C LEU A 369 28.65 15.32 -18.99
N ALA A 370 27.82 15.92 -18.15
CA ALA A 370 26.78 16.85 -18.56
C ALA A 370 27.34 18.22 -18.95
N GLY A 371 28.41 18.69 -18.29
CA GLY A 371 29.01 19.98 -18.59
C GLY A 371 30.35 20.22 -17.90
N HIS A 372 31.03 21.27 -18.32
CA HIS A 372 32.31 21.68 -17.77
C HIS A 372 32.37 23.19 -17.54
N MET A 373 33.11 23.61 -16.51
CA MET A 373 33.37 25.02 -16.21
C MET A 373 34.84 25.24 -15.81
N ARG A 374 35.35 26.43 -16.10
CA ARG A 374 36.66 26.90 -15.64
C ARG A 374 36.49 27.51 -14.24
N LEU A 375 37.25 27.04 -13.25
CA LEU A 375 37.20 27.59 -11.90
C LEU A 375 38.01 28.90 -11.83
N ALA A 376 37.49 29.87 -11.07
CA ALA A 376 38.16 31.15 -10.86
C ALA A 376 39.48 30.99 -10.07
N GLY A 377 40.40 31.95 -10.18
CA GLY A 377 41.63 31.97 -9.38
C GLY A 377 42.71 30.97 -9.80
N GLY A 378 42.62 30.39 -11.01
CA GLY A 378 43.61 29.40 -11.47
C GLY A 378 43.45 28.04 -10.78
N MET A 379 42.24 27.70 -10.35
CA MET A 379 41.94 26.41 -9.72
C MET A 379 41.59 25.30 -10.75
N GLY A 380 41.89 25.51 -12.04
CA GLY A 380 41.69 24.52 -13.09
C GLY A 380 40.24 24.44 -13.63
N HIS A 381 39.78 23.24 -13.92
CA HIS A 381 38.52 22.93 -14.61
C HIS A 381 37.72 21.88 -13.84
N LEU A 382 36.40 22.08 -13.73
CA LEU A 382 35.48 21.12 -13.14
C LEU A 382 34.53 20.60 -14.21
N PHE A 383 34.46 19.28 -14.35
CA PHE A 383 33.46 18.59 -15.15
C PHE A 383 32.45 17.92 -14.21
N THR A 384 31.18 18.02 -14.53
CA THR A 384 30.10 17.45 -13.72
C THR A 384 29.23 16.52 -14.56
N GLY A 385 28.69 15.48 -13.92
CA GLY A 385 27.88 14.48 -14.59
C GLY A 385 27.09 13.62 -13.61
N ARG A 386 26.40 12.61 -14.15
CA ARG A 386 25.72 11.58 -13.36
C ARG A 386 25.89 10.22 -14.04
N VAL A 387 25.92 9.17 -13.24
CA VAL A 387 25.95 7.77 -13.70
C VAL A 387 24.78 7.00 -13.11
N SER A 388 24.04 6.28 -13.96
CA SER A 388 22.98 5.35 -13.55
C SER A 388 22.82 4.23 -14.57
N THR A 389 22.32 3.09 -14.14
CA THR A 389 21.96 1.97 -15.04
C THR A 389 20.75 2.32 -15.91
N GLU A 390 19.86 3.20 -15.46
CA GLU A 390 18.75 3.70 -16.29
C GLU A 390 19.25 4.54 -17.49
N ALA A 391 20.23 5.42 -17.27
CA ALA A 391 20.78 6.28 -18.31
C ALA A 391 21.80 5.54 -19.19
N LEU A 392 22.52 4.56 -18.63
CA LEU A 392 23.53 3.77 -19.32
C LEU A 392 23.29 2.28 -19.04
N PRO A 393 22.31 1.65 -19.71
CA PRO A 393 21.90 0.26 -19.45
C PRO A 393 23.03 -0.76 -19.54
N TRP A 394 24.04 -0.49 -20.37
CA TRP A 394 25.21 -1.37 -20.50
C TRP A 394 26.01 -1.50 -19.21
N LEU A 395 25.98 -0.52 -18.29
CA LEU A 395 26.71 -0.64 -17.02
C LEU A 395 26.22 -1.80 -16.16
N ALA A 396 24.94 -2.16 -16.24
CA ALA A 396 24.37 -3.28 -15.49
C ALA A 396 25.01 -4.64 -15.87
N ASP A 397 25.62 -4.72 -17.06
CA ASP A 397 26.32 -5.91 -17.54
C ASP A 397 27.76 -6.05 -16.97
N HIS A 398 28.21 -5.16 -16.08
CA HIS A 398 29.53 -5.27 -15.44
C HIS A 398 29.38 -5.39 -13.92
N THR A 399 29.42 -6.62 -13.42
CA THR A 399 29.30 -6.92 -12.00
C THR A 399 30.56 -7.54 -11.41
N VAL A 400 30.86 -7.21 -10.15
CA VAL A 400 31.93 -7.81 -9.35
C VAL A 400 31.32 -8.24 -8.03
N PHE A 401 31.37 -9.54 -7.73
CA PHE A 401 30.67 -10.19 -6.61
C PHE A 401 29.18 -9.80 -6.52
N ALA A 402 28.49 -9.84 -7.67
CA ALA A 402 27.07 -9.47 -7.85
C ALA A 402 26.71 -7.98 -7.65
N GLU A 403 27.69 -7.10 -7.45
CA GLU A 403 27.49 -5.65 -7.39
C GLU A 403 27.82 -5.00 -8.74
N VAL A 404 27.02 -4.01 -9.18
CA VAL A 404 27.30 -3.25 -10.42
C VAL A 404 28.43 -2.25 -10.15
N VAL A 405 29.58 -2.48 -10.79
CA VAL A 405 30.80 -1.66 -10.63
C VAL A 405 31.07 -0.92 -11.93
N VAL A 406 31.31 0.39 -11.90
CA VAL A 406 31.79 1.12 -13.07
C VAL A 406 33.18 0.61 -13.45
N PRO A 407 33.39 0.08 -14.67
CA PRO A 407 34.67 -0.49 -15.05
C PRO A 407 35.75 0.59 -15.12
N GLY A 408 36.99 0.22 -14.79
CA GLY A 408 38.13 1.15 -14.87
C GLY A 408 38.33 1.74 -16.26
N THR A 409 37.98 1.00 -17.31
CA THR A 409 38.00 1.48 -18.70
C THR A 409 37.03 2.63 -18.95
N ALA A 410 35.91 2.72 -18.22
CA ALA A 410 35.00 3.86 -18.30
C ALA A 410 35.61 5.11 -17.64
N VAL A 411 36.38 4.95 -16.57
CA VAL A 411 37.11 6.05 -15.93
C VAL A 411 38.25 6.55 -16.82
N VAL A 412 38.97 5.63 -17.48
CA VAL A 412 40.01 5.95 -18.47
C VAL A 412 39.43 6.72 -19.66
N GLU A 413 38.31 6.25 -20.21
CA GLU A 413 37.60 6.96 -21.27
C GLU A 413 37.25 8.37 -20.78
N LEU A 414 36.58 8.49 -19.63
CA LEU A 414 36.10 9.76 -19.09
C LEU A 414 37.25 10.77 -18.91
N ALA A 415 38.40 10.33 -18.39
CA ALA A 415 39.59 11.16 -18.25
C ALA A 415 40.18 11.58 -19.61
N ALA A 416 40.24 10.66 -20.58
CA ALA A 416 40.73 10.95 -21.93
C ALA A 416 39.79 11.91 -22.69
N SER A 417 38.48 11.77 -22.52
CA SER A 417 37.44 12.66 -23.08
C SER A 417 37.55 14.08 -22.49
N ALA A 418 37.74 14.19 -21.16
CA ALA A 418 38.01 15.48 -20.52
C ALA A 418 39.34 16.09 -21.01
N GLY A 419 40.39 15.27 -21.18
CA GLY A 419 41.66 15.69 -21.75
C GLY A 419 41.52 16.20 -23.19
N ALA A 420 40.79 15.51 -24.04
CA ALA A 420 40.50 15.94 -25.41
C ALA A 420 39.78 17.29 -25.45
N CYS A 421 38.81 17.51 -24.55
CA CYS A 421 38.13 18.81 -24.39
C CYS A 421 39.09 19.94 -23.99
N LEU A 422 40.22 19.64 -23.36
CA LEU A 422 41.26 20.58 -22.93
C LEU A 422 42.50 20.60 -23.85
N GLU A 423 42.43 19.96 -25.02
CA GLU A 423 43.55 19.79 -25.97
C GLU A 423 44.77 19.03 -25.37
N ARG A 424 44.49 18.07 -24.49
CA ARG A 424 45.43 17.19 -23.78
C ARG A 424 45.08 15.72 -24.07
N PRO A 425 45.44 15.18 -25.25
CA PRO A 425 44.88 13.93 -25.77
C PRO A 425 45.46 12.65 -25.14
N SER A 426 46.27 12.76 -24.09
CA SER A 426 46.90 11.61 -23.44
C SER A 426 46.69 11.66 -21.92
N VAL A 427 46.35 10.51 -21.35
CA VAL A 427 46.39 10.29 -19.90
C VAL A 427 47.76 9.70 -19.58
N ALA A 428 48.60 10.47 -18.89
CA ALA A 428 49.96 10.05 -18.56
C ALA A 428 49.93 8.97 -17.48
N GLU A 429 49.17 9.21 -16.40
CA GLU A 429 48.93 8.24 -15.33
C GLU A 429 47.47 8.27 -14.89
N LEU A 430 46.91 7.12 -14.51
CA LEU A 430 45.61 6.99 -13.86
C LEU A 430 45.66 5.84 -12.87
N THR A 431 45.22 6.09 -11.64
CA THR A 431 45.07 5.09 -10.58
C THR A 431 43.64 5.13 -10.05
N LEU A 432 43.00 3.96 -9.96
CA LEU A 432 41.72 3.82 -9.26
C LEU A 432 41.99 3.70 -7.76
N GLU A 433 41.39 4.54 -6.95
CA GLU A 433 41.58 4.53 -5.49
C GLU A 433 40.50 3.71 -4.79
N ALA A 434 39.26 3.76 -5.30
CA ALA A 434 38.12 3.02 -4.76
C ALA A 434 37.14 2.60 -5.87
N PRO A 435 36.51 1.42 -5.78
CA PRO A 435 35.45 1.00 -6.69
C PRO A 435 34.29 2.00 -6.71
N LEU A 436 33.75 2.30 -7.89
CA LEU A 436 32.58 3.17 -8.04
C LEU A 436 31.36 2.29 -8.32
N LEU A 437 30.46 2.18 -7.34
CA LEU A 437 29.26 1.36 -7.43
C LEU A 437 28.08 2.15 -8.00
N VAL A 438 27.24 1.50 -8.82
CA VAL A 438 26.00 2.08 -9.33
C VAL A 438 24.83 1.26 -8.81
N ARG A 439 23.94 1.89 -8.04
CA ARG A 439 22.75 1.25 -7.46
C ARG A 439 21.48 1.81 -8.11
N ASP A 440 20.34 1.64 -7.46
CA ASP A 440 19.03 2.09 -7.96
C ASP A 440 18.95 3.63 -8.16
N GLU A 441 19.82 4.39 -7.49
CA GLU A 441 19.87 5.85 -7.62
C GLU A 441 21.03 6.33 -8.51
N ALA A 442 20.78 7.42 -9.25
CA ALA A 442 21.81 8.03 -10.09
C ALA A 442 22.87 8.73 -9.24
N VAL A 443 24.13 8.34 -9.40
CA VAL A 443 25.28 8.86 -8.65
C VAL A 443 25.84 10.11 -9.32
N GLY A 444 26.02 11.21 -8.57
CA GLY A 444 26.64 12.44 -9.04
C GLY A 444 28.14 12.28 -9.24
N LEU A 445 28.71 12.85 -10.31
CA LEU A 445 30.14 12.79 -10.63
C LEU A 445 30.77 14.18 -10.70
N GLN A 446 31.98 14.30 -10.18
CA GLN A 446 32.85 15.47 -10.32
C GLN A 446 34.26 15.06 -10.72
N LEU A 447 34.69 15.47 -11.92
CA LEU A 447 36.08 15.36 -12.36
C LEU A 447 36.73 16.74 -12.29
N HIS A 448 37.68 16.91 -11.37
CA HIS A 448 38.45 18.14 -11.22
C HIS A 448 39.82 17.97 -11.88
N VAL A 449 40.12 18.80 -12.87
CA VAL A 449 41.42 18.87 -13.55
C VAL A 449 42.12 20.17 -13.12
N GLN A 450 43.29 20.06 -12.53
CA GLN A 450 44.08 21.20 -12.05
C GLN A 450 44.74 21.98 -13.22
N GLU A 451 45.30 23.16 -12.91
CA GLU A 451 46.18 23.83 -13.88
C GLU A 451 47.44 23.00 -14.12
N PRO A 452 48.05 23.12 -15.31
CA PRO A 452 49.30 22.43 -15.57
C PRO A 452 50.43 22.92 -14.68
N ASP A 453 51.33 21.99 -14.35
CA ASP A 453 52.59 22.27 -13.69
C ASP A 453 53.66 22.80 -14.68
N ASP A 454 54.89 22.99 -14.18
CA ASP A 454 56.03 23.47 -14.97
C ASP A 454 56.46 22.49 -16.08
N THR A 455 56.07 21.21 -15.99
CA THR A 455 56.32 20.19 -17.01
C THR A 455 55.24 20.19 -18.10
N GLY A 456 54.14 20.91 -17.85
CA GLY A 456 52.99 21.02 -18.73
C GLY A 456 51.93 19.95 -18.48
N GLU A 457 52.09 19.07 -17.48
CA GLU A 457 51.12 18.04 -17.10
C GLU A 457 50.07 18.59 -16.15
N ALA A 458 48.84 18.08 -16.22
CA ALA A 458 47.72 18.54 -15.39
C ALA A 458 47.13 17.39 -14.55
N ALA A 459 47.24 17.47 -13.23
CA ALA A 459 46.66 16.48 -12.33
C ALA A 459 45.12 16.52 -12.38
N PHE A 460 44.48 15.37 -12.21
CA PHE A 460 43.02 15.26 -12.08
C PHE A 460 42.60 14.33 -10.94
N THR A 461 41.39 14.54 -10.45
CA THR A 461 40.72 13.66 -9.48
C THR A 461 39.26 13.47 -9.86
N LEU A 462 38.76 12.24 -9.74
CA LEU A 462 37.35 11.88 -9.93
C LEU A 462 36.72 11.59 -8.58
N HIS A 463 35.63 12.29 -8.29
CA HIS A 463 34.79 12.09 -7.11
C HIS A 463 33.38 11.69 -7.52
N ALA A 464 32.74 10.89 -6.67
CA ALA A 464 31.34 10.53 -6.78
C ALA A 464 30.59 10.86 -5.49
N GLU A 465 29.34 11.25 -5.62
CA GLU A 465 28.45 11.58 -4.50
C GLU A 465 27.95 10.29 -3.84
N ASP A 466 27.97 10.24 -2.51
CA ASP A 466 27.31 9.19 -1.75
C ASP A 466 25.83 9.54 -1.49
N GLY A 467 25.00 8.54 -1.20
CA GLY A 467 23.56 8.75 -0.96
C GLY A 467 23.21 9.64 0.25
N ALA A 468 24.22 10.06 1.03
CA ALA A 468 24.08 10.97 2.18
C ALA A 468 24.60 12.40 1.89
N GLY A 469 25.02 12.70 0.66
CA GLY A 469 25.52 14.01 0.21
C GLY A 469 27.02 14.26 0.45
N GLY A 470 27.77 13.24 0.87
CA GLY A 470 29.24 13.24 0.92
C GLY A 470 29.87 12.92 -0.45
N TRP A 471 31.19 13.12 -0.57
CA TRP A 471 31.93 12.88 -1.81
C TRP A 471 33.13 11.95 -1.56
N THR A 472 33.20 10.85 -2.30
CA THR A 472 34.32 9.90 -2.25
C THR A 472 35.19 10.06 -3.48
N ARG A 473 36.52 10.03 -3.30
CA ARG A 473 37.47 10.05 -4.41
C ARG A 473 37.68 8.63 -4.94
N HIS A 474 37.36 8.41 -6.21
CA HIS A 474 37.43 7.09 -6.86
C HIS A 474 38.65 6.92 -7.75
N ALA A 475 39.19 8.02 -8.30
CA ALA A 475 40.38 7.95 -9.15
C ALA A 475 41.20 9.24 -9.06
N SER A 476 42.49 9.12 -9.32
CA SER A 476 43.40 10.24 -9.54
C SER A 476 44.39 9.93 -10.65
N GLY A 477 44.99 10.97 -11.23
CA GLY A 477 45.95 10.79 -12.32
C GLY A 477 46.47 12.11 -12.88
N THR A 478 47.18 12.03 -14.00
CA THR A 478 47.73 13.19 -14.72
C THR A 478 47.39 13.11 -16.21
N LEU A 479 46.98 14.25 -16.77
CA LEU A 479 46.85 14.46 -18.20
C LEU A 479 48.18 14.98 -18.74
N GLY A 480 48.60 14.47 -19.89
CA GLY A 480 49.82 14.90 -20.56
C GLY A 480 49.79 16.36 -21.06
N PRO A 481 50.90 16.84 -21.63
CA PRO A 481 51.02 18.20 -22.11
C PRO A 481 50.06 18.51 -23.26
N ARG A 482 49.74 19.80 -23.43
CA ARG A 482 48.93 20.24 -24.58
C ARG A 482 49.64 19.89 -25.89
N SER A 483 48.90 19.29 -26.81
CA SER A 483 49.39 19.03 -28.16
C SER A 483 48.33 19.42 -29.17
N ALA A 484 48.65 20.37 -30.06
CA ALA A 484 47.74 20.88 -31.10
C ALA A 484 47.50 19.89 -32.25
N ARG A 485 48.04 18.68 -32.17
CA ARG A 485 47.94 17.62 -33.17
C ARG A 485 48.27 16.29 -32.52
N THR A 486 47.41 15.30 -32.65
CA THR A 486 47.83 13.89 -32.60
C THR A 486 48.80 13.69 -33.76
N PRO A 487 50.08 13.36 -33.52
CA PRO A 487 50.85 12.72 -34.58
C PRO A 487 50.11 11.40 -34.83
N ASN A 488 49.57 11.20 -36.03
CA ASN A 488 49.56 9.86 -36.58
C ASN A 488 51.02 9.43 -36.49
N GLY A 489 51.36 8.62 -35.48
CA GLY A 489 52.66 7.96 -35.45
C GLY A 489 52.87 7.27 -36.80
N PRO A 490 54.12 7.08 -37.24
CA PRO A 490 54.34 6.25 -38.42
C PRO A 490 53.55 4.94 -38.23
N PRO A 491 52.93 4.38 -39.28
CA PRO A 491 52.27 3.10 -39.17
C PRO A 491 53.33 2.11 -38.67
N GLU A 492 53.31 1.78 -37.37
CA GLU A 492 53.93 0.54 -36.92
C GLU A 492 53.22 -0.55 -37.71
N GLU A 493 54.01 -1.37 -38.39
CA GLU A 493 53.61 -2.36 -39.39
C GLU A 493 52.26 -2.99 -39.08
N ALA A 494 51.39 -3.02 -40.10
CA ALA A 494 50.00 -3.42 -40.02
C ALA A 494 49.76 -4.69 -39.17
N GLY A 495 49.48 -4.50 -37.88
CA GLY A 495 48.98 -5.52 -36.96
C GLY A 495 47.49 -5.81 -37.15
N SER A 496 46.90 -5.28 -38.22
CA SER A 496 45.49 -5.46 -38.54
C SER A 496 45.20 -6.84 -39.10
N GLU A 497 46.17 -7.69 -39.42
CA GLU A 497 45.94 -9.08 -39.83
C GLU A 497 46.41 -10.06 -38.75
N VAL A 498 45.73 -11.21 -38.62
CA VAL A 498 46.19 -12.29 -37.73
C VAL A 498 47.56 -12.75 -38.24
N PRO A 499 48.64 -12.61 -37.46
CA PRO A 499 49.97 -12.89 -37.97
C PRO A 499 50.15 -14.36 -38.38
N GLU A 500 50.83 -14.62 -39.51
CA GLU A 500 51.21 -15.98 -39.91
C GLU A 500 52.02 -16.65 -38.78
N GLY A 501 51.51 -17.76 -38.25
CA GLY A 501 52.12 -18.52 -37.15
C GLY A 501 51.51 -18.32 -35.76
N ALA A 502 50.46 -17.50 -35.62
CA ALA A 502 49.74 -17.35 -34.35
C ALA A 502 48.85 -18.58 -34.03
N ALA A 503 48.94 -19.11 -32.81
CA ALA A 503 48.16 -20.28 -32.36
C ALA A 503 46.83 -19.84 -31.72
N PRO A 504 45.67 -20.39 -32.10
CA PRO A 504 44.38 -19.98 -31.54
C PRO A 504 44.24 -20.38 -30.06
N LEU A 505 43.62 -19.50 -29.27
CA LEU A 505 43.30 -19.72 -27.85
C LEU A 505 41.86 -20.22 -27.69
N SER A 506 41.66 -21.15 -26.77
CA SER A 506 40.31 -21.63 -26.44
C SER A 506 39.59 -20.62 -25.54
N LEU A 507 38.42 -20.15 -25.99
CA LEU A 507 37.55 -19.25 -25.21
C LEU A 507 36.40 -20.00 -24.52
N SER A 508 36.31 -21.32 -24.68
CA SER A 508 35.24 -22.13 -24.10
C SER A 508 35.23 -22.04 -22.57
N GLY A 509 34.05 -21.73 -22.01
CA GLY A 509 33.84 -21.58 -20.57
C GLY A 509 34.59 -20.41 -19.91
N LEU A 510 35.17 -19.48 -20.69
CA LEU A 510 35.95 -18.35 -20.15
C LEU A 510 35.09 -17.50 -19.20
N TYR A 511 33.90 -17.08 -19.64
CA TYR A 511 33.04 -16.21 -18.86
C TYR A 511 32.43 -16.90 -17.64
N ASP A 512 32.26 -18.23 -17.68
CA ASP A 512 31.82 -19.00 -16.51
C ASP A 512 32.94 -19.00 -15.46
N ARG A 513 34.20 -19.24 -15.86
CA ARG A 513 35.38 -19.17 -14.96
C ARG A 513 35.64 -17.77 -14.40
N LEU A 514 35.24 -16.72 -15.11
CA LEU A 514 35.33 -15.34 -14.63
C LEU A 514 34.21 -15.06 -13.61
N ALA A 515 32.98 -15.54 -13.87
CA ALA A 515 31.85 -15.42 -12.96
C ALA A 515 32.09 -16.17 -11.64
N ASP A 516 32.70 -17.35 -11.69
CA ASP A 516 33.09 -18.12 -10.49
C ASP A 516 34.07 -17.35 -9.58
N ARG A 517 34.85 -16.42 -10.15
CA ARG A 517 35.75 -15.51 -9.42
C ARG A 517 35.09 -14.18 -9.03
N GLY A 518 33.77 -14.11 -9.14
CA GLY A 518 32.99 -12.91 -8.87
C GLY A 518 32.93 -11.91 -10.03
N MET A 519 33.63 -12.09 -11.16
CA MET A 519 33.57 -11.17 -12.30
C MET A 519 32.43 -11.54 -13.25
N GLY A 520 31.24 -10.98 -12.98
CA GLY A 520 30.04 -11.21 -13.78
C GLY A 520 29.95 -10.25 -14.96
N TYR A 521 30.14 -10.78 -16.16
CA TYR A 521 29.97 -10.02 -17.40
C TYR A 521 28.67 -10.42 -18.10
N GLY A 522 27.80 -9.44 -18.35
CA GLY A 522 26.60 -9.55 -19.17
C GLY A 522 26.91 -9.40 -20.66
N ARG A 523 25.86 -9.35 -21.49
CA ARG A 523 25.98 -9.46 -22.96
C ARG A 523 26.91 -8.38 -23.55
N THR A 524 26.86 -7.16 -23.03
CA THR A 524 27.62 -6.03 -23.56
C THR A 524 29.13 -6.16 -23.34
N PHE A 525 29.55 -6.77 -22.23
CA PHE A 525 30.97 -6.95 -21.89
C PHE A 525 31.56 -8.26 -22.43
N ARG A 526 30.74 -9.17 -22.96
CA ARG A 526 31.19 -10.42 -23.60
C ARG A 526 31.66 -10.22 -25.04
N GLY A 527 32.50 -9.21 -25.26
CA GLY A 527 32.92 -8.75 -26.58
C GLY A 527 34.06 -9.55 -27.23
N LEU A 528 34.74 -10.44 -26.50
CA LEU A 528 35.86 -11.22 -27.01
C LEU A 528 35.40 -12.31 -27.99
N ARG A 529 35.76 -12.16 -29.27
CA ARG A 529 35.32 -13.05 -30.36
C ARG A 529 36.32 -14.15 -30.66
N ALA A 530 37.60 -13.78 -30.72
CA ALA A 530 38.68 -14.70 -30.99
C ALA A 530 39.99 -14.18 -30.38
N ALA A 531 40.89 -15.09 -30.01
CA ALA A 531 42.21 -14.75 -29.52
C ALA A 531 43.25 -15.74 -30.04
N TRP A 532 44.48 -15.25 -30.25
CA TRP A 532 45.62 -16.02 -30.72
C TRP A 532 46.88 -15.63 -29.96
N ARG A 533 47.77 -16.60 -29.76
CA ARG A 533 49.09 -16.40 -29.17
C ARG A 533 50.15 -16.32 -30.25
N LEU A 534 51.02 -15.30 -30.15
CA LEU A 534 52.20 -15.14 -30.99
C LEU A 534 53.40 -14.73 -30.12
N GLY A 535 54.36 -15.63 -29.94
CA GLY A 535 55.42 -15.45 -28.95
C GLY A 535 54.82 -15.30 -27.55
N ASP A 536 55.23 -14.25 -26.84
CA ASP A 536 54.69 -13.92 -25.52
C ASP A 536 53.43 -13.02 -25.58
N GLY A 537 53.03 -12.56 -26.76
CA GLY A 537 51.88 -11.66 -26.94
C GLY A 537 50.57 -12.38 -27.25
N ILE A 538 49.45 -11.72 -26.93
CA ILE A 538 48.10 -12.15 -27.28
C ILE A 538 47.51 -11.17 -28.29
N HIS A 539 47.06 -11.69 -29.42
CA HIS A 539 46.23 -10.95 -30.37
C HIS A 539 44.77 -11.32 -30.15
N ALA A 540 43.87 -10.34 -30.16
CA ALA A 540 42.45 -10.58 -29.94
C ALA A 540 41.58 -9.77 -30.90
N GLU A 541 40.46 -10.37 -31.29
CA GLU A 541 39.34 -9.71 -31.97
C GLU A 541 38.23 -9.49 -30.96
N ILE A 542 37.88 -8.22 -30.77
CA ILE A 542 36.83 -7.79 -29.85
C ILE A 542 35.79 -6.98 -30.63
N ALA A 543 34.52 -7.26 -30.38
CA ALA A 543 33.42 -6.56 -31.03
C ALA A 543 32.25 -6.41 -30.06
N LEU A 544 31.62 -5.23 -30.07
CA LEU A 544 30.34 -5.02 -29.42
C LEU A 544 29.29 -5.98 -30.01
N ASP A 545 28.23 -6.25 -29.26
CA ASP A 545 27.18 -7.15 -29.70
C ASP A 545 26.38 -6.58 -30.89
N ASP A 546 26.14 -7.40 -31.91
CA ASP A 546 25.48 -7.00 -33.17
C ASP A 546 23.97 -6.72 -33.00
N GLY A 547 23.38 -7.18 -31.89
CA GLY A 547 21.97 -6.93 -31.54
C GLY A 547 21.77 -5.83 -30.49
N GLY A 548 22.84 -5.16 -30.04
CA GLY A 548 22.80 -4.06 -29.09
C GLY A 548 22.62 -2.68 -29.77
N PRO A 549 22.28 -1.63 -29.00
CA PRO A 549 22.20 -0.27 -29.52
C PRO A 549 23.54 0.20 -30.11
N GLU A 550 23.50 1.11 -31.09
CA GLU A 550 24.71 1.74 -31.64
C GLU A 550 25.52 2.42 -30.52
N PRO A 551 26.87 2.25 -30.49
CA PRO A 551 27.68 2.91 -29.50
C PRO A 551 27.52 4.43 -29.62
N ASP A 552 27.36 5.10 -28.47
CA ASP A 552 27.21 6.54 -28.44
C ASP A 552 28.40 7.22 -29.15
N PRO A 553 28.16 8.05 -30.19
CA PRO A 553 29.23 8.67 -30.96
C PRO A 553 30.10 9.64 -30.16
N ARG A 554 29.68 10.00 -28.94
CA ARG A 554 30.43 10.86 -28.02
C ARG A 554 31.56 10.12 -27.28
N HIS A 555 31.59 8.79 -27.29
CA HIS A 555 32.74 8.06 -26.78
C HIS A 555 33.91 8.10 -27.77
N LEU A 556 35.13 8.26 -27.26
CA LEU A 556 36.35 8.07 -28.05
C LEU A 556 36.51 6.59 -28.45
N VAL A 557 36.33 5.69 -27.48
CA VAL A 557 36.21 4.24 -27.65
C VAL A 557 35.25 3.74 -26.57
N HIS A 558 34.30 2.87 -26.92
CA HIS A 558 33.31 2.38 -25.95
C HIS A 558 33.99 1.64 -24.77
N PRO A 559 33.68 1.93 -23.50
CA PRO A 559 34.32 1.31 -22.34
C PRO A 559 34.24 -0.23 -22.33
N ALA A 560 33.07 -0.80 -22.64
CA ALA A 560 32.91 -2.26 -22.73
C ALA A 560 33.79 -2.91 -23.81
N LEU A 561 34.09 -2.18 -24.90
CA LEU A 561 34.99 -2.67 -25.95
C LEU A 561 36.44 -2.66 -25.45
N LEU A 562 36.88 -1.59 -24.77
CA LEU A 562 38.19 -1.55 -24.12
C LEU A 562 38.35 -2.62 -23.04
N ASP A 563 37.29 -2.86 -22.26
CA ASP A 563 37.31 -3.86 -21.18
C ASP A 563 37.48 -5.29 -21.72
N ALA A 564 36.72 -5.63 -22.77
CA ALA A 564 36.80 -6.93 -23.43
C ALA A 564 38.18 -7.27 -23.98
N ALA A 565 39.02 -6.27 -24.28
CA ALA A 565 40.41 -6.49 -24.68
C ALA A 565 41.18 -7.25 -23.60
N PHE A 566 41.00 -6.87 -22.33
CA PHE A 566 41.73 -7.47 -21.21
C PHE A 566 41.26 -8.88 -20.87
N HIS A 567 40.05 -9.28 -21.28
CA HIS A 567 39.54 -10.65 -21.09
C HIS A 567 40.41 -11.69 -21.78
N ALA A 568 41.09 -11.32 -22.87
CA ALA A 568 41.99 -12.21 -23.61
C ALA A 568 43.19 -12.67 -22.75
N SER A 569 43.63 -11.88 -21.78
CA SER A 569 44.68 -12.25 -20.82
C SER A 569 44.29 -13.40 -19.89
N PHE A 570 42.99 -13.68 -19.74
CA PHE A 570 42.47 -14.76 -18.90
C PHE A 570 42.23 -16.08 -19.66
N ALA A 571 42.41 -16.10 -20.99
CA ALA A 571 42.13 -17.28 -21.81
C ALA A 571 42.98 -18.51 -21.43
N GLU A 572 44.20 -18.31 -20.93
CA GLU A 572 45.17 -19.37 -20.61
C GLU A 572 45.69 -19.33 -19.17
N ARG A 573 45.14 -18.46 -18.31
CA ARG A 573 45.51 -18.44 -16.89
C ARG A 573 44.87 -19.63 -16.19
N ASP A 574 45.72 -20.53 -15.69
CA ASP A 574 45.36 -21.66 -14.84
C ASP A 574 45.70 -21.30 -13.39
N ASP A 575 44.98 -20.31 -12.88
CA ASP A 575 45.11 -19.85 -11.50
C ASP A 575 44.10 -20.66 -10.66
N GLY A 576 44.52 -21.35 -9.58
CA GLY A 576 43.66 -22.23 -8.78
C GLY A 576 42.45 -21.55 -8.08
N ASP A 577 41.96 -22.15 -6.99
CA ASP A 577 40.91 -21.60 -6.10
C ASP A 577 41.38 -20.27 -5.44
N SER A 578 41.28 -19.17 -6.16
CA SER A 578 41.50 -17.82 -5.64
C SER A 578 40.15 -17.11 -5.58
N ASP A 579 39.78 -16.68 -4.38
CA ASP A 579 38.54 -15.93 -4.09
C ASP A 579 38.62 -14.44 -4.49
N GLU A 580 39.60 -14.04 -5.33
CA GLU A 580 39.85 -12.64 -5.68
C GLU A 580 39.61 -12.35 -7.17
N ALA A 581 38.94 -11.24 -7.46
CA ALA A 581 38.72 -10.72 -8.80
C ALA A 581 39.88 -9.82 -9.25
N LEU A 582 40.56 -10.16 -10.34
CA LEU A 582 41.64 -9.34 -10.91
C LEU A 582 41.06 -8.24 -11.81
N LEU A 583 41.10 -6.99 -11.35
CA LEU A 583 40.57 -5.84 -12.09
C LEU A 583 41.69 -4.88 -12.49
N PRO A 584 41.61 -4.24 -13.68
CA PRO A 584 42.49 -3.14 -14.04
C PRO A 584 42.48 -2.04 -12.96
N PHE A 585 43.66 -1.63 -12.50
CA PHE A 585 43.82 -0.74 -11.35
C PHE A 585 44.62 0.53 -11.66
N ALA A 586 45.70 0.40 -12.43
CA ALA A 586 46.57 1.52 -12.80
C ALA A 586 46.92 1.49 -14.28
N TRP A 587 46.95 2.65 -14.92
CA TRP A 587 47.27 2.84 -16.33
C TRP A 587 48.33 3.91 -16.50
N SER A 588 49.28 3.66 -17.40
CA SER A 588 50.30 4.62 -17.83
C SER A 588 50.29 4.76 -19.35
N GLY A 589 50.47 5.99 -19.82
CA GLY A 589 50.63 6.31 -21.24
C GLY A 589 49.42 5.94 -22.11
N VAL A 590 48.20 6.22 -21.65
CA VAL A 590 46.98 5.96 -22.43
C VAL A 590 46.75 7.06 -23.46
N ARG A 591 46.52 6.66 -24.71
CA ARG A 591 46.04 7.52 -25.78
C ARG A 591 44.88 6.86 -26.49
N LEU A 592 43.75 7.57 -26.50
CA LEU A 592 42.60 7.22 -27.31
C LEU A 592 42.62 8.12 -28.55
N HIS A 593 42.96 7.54 -29.69
CA HIS A 593 43.02 8.22 -30.97
C HIS A 593 41.59 8.33 -31.51
N GLY A 594 40.90 9.40 -31.13
CA GLY A 594 39.53 9.66 -31.58
C GLY A 594 39.39 9.53 -33.10
N SER A 595 38.28 8.97 -33.56
CA SER A 595 37.94 8.80 -34.96
C SER A 595 36.61 9.50 -35.26
N GLU A 596 36.28 9.73 -36.53
CA GLU A 596 35.01 10.40 -36.91
C GLU A 596 33.76 9.62 -36.46
N ARG A 597 33.90 8.33 -36.16
CA ARG A 597 32.87 7.44 -35.60
C ARG A 597 33.51 6.46 -34.62
N ALA A 598 32.92 6.31 -33.43
CA ALA A 598 33.36 5.33 -32.44
C ALA A 598 33.43 3.90 -33.06
N PRO A 599 34.53 3.16 -32.85
CA PRO A 599 34.69 1.82 -33.41
C PRO A 599 33.71 0.84 -32.76
N ARG A 600 33.15 -0.09 -33.57
CA ARG A 600 32.33 -1.20 -33.07
C ARG A 600 33.14 -2.46 -32.79
N SER A 601 34.28 -2.60 -33.46
CA SER A 601 35.21 -3.69 -33.28
C SER A 601 36.65 -3.18 -33.26
N LEU A 602 37.52 -3.91 -32.56
CA LEU A 602 38.95 -3.65 -32.54
C LEU A 602 39.70 -4.97 -32.71
N ARG A 603 40.82 -4.91 -33.43
CA ARG A 603 41.90 -5.89 -33.31
C ARG A 603 42.88 -5.35 -32.28
N VAL A 604 43.22 -6.13 -31.27
CA VAL A 604 44.12 -5.70 -30.19
C VAL A 604 45.32 -6.62 -30.09
N ARG A 605 46.47 -6.04 -29.74
CA ARG A 605 47.69 -6.76 -29.37
C ARG A 605 48.01 -6.42 -27.92
N LEU A 606 48.02 -7.43 -27.07
CA LEU A 606 48.47 -7.38 -25.69
C LEU A 606 49.88 -7.96 -25.60
N THR A 607 50.81 -7.21 -25.01
CA THR A 607 52.18 -7.68 -24.75
C THR A 607 52.42 -7.66 -23.25
N PRO A 608 52.74 -8.80 -22.61
CA PRO A 608 53.01 -8.83 -21.18
C PRO A 608 54.28 -8.03 -20.86
N LEU A 609 54.20 -7.24 -19.80
CA LEU A 609 55.33 -6.50 -19.21
C LEU A 609 55.71 -7.05 -17.82
N GLY A 610 54.83 -7.84 -17.21
CA GLY A 610 54.97 -8.48 -15.91
C GLY A 610 53.85 -9.49 -15.67
N GLN A 611 53.72 -10.02 -14.44
CA GLN A 611 52.71 -11.03 -14.09
C GLN A 611 51.27 -10.54 -14.28
N ASP A 612 51.00 -9.29 -13.89
CA ASP A 612 49.68 -8.66 -13.94
C ASP A 612 49.69 -7.34 -14.71
N THR A 613 50.74 -7.09 -15.50
CA THR A 613 50.92 -5.86 -16.26
C THR A 613 51.04 -6.15 -17.75
N VAL A 614 50.23 -5.46 -18.57
CA VAL A 614 50.25 -5.61 -20.03
C VAL A 614 50.32 -4.27 -20.75
N ARG A 615 50.99 -4.24 -21.89
CA ARG A 615 50.91 -3.17 -22.89
C ARG A 615 49.80 -3.50 -23.89
N MET A 616 49.05 -2.51 -24.35
CA MET A 616 48.00 -2.70 -25.35
C MET A 616 48.17 -1.75 -26.55
N THR A 617 47.95 -2.28 -27.74
CA THR A 617 47.74 -1.50 -28.96
C THR A 617 46.49 -2.04 -29.67
N GLY A 618 45.60 -1.16 -30.12
CA GLY A 618 44.36 -1.54 -30.79
C GLY A 618 44.13 -0.79 -32.10
N TRP A 619 43.62 -1.51 -33.10
CA TRP A 619 43.33 -1.04 -34.46
C TRP A 619 41.84 -1.20 -34.80
N ASP A 620 41.28 -0.25 -35.56
CA ASP A 620 39.93 -0.35 -36.11
C ASP A 620 39.88 -1.26 -37.35
N GLU A 621 38.68 -1.44 -37.90
CA GLU A 621 38.41 -2.19 -39.14
C GLU A 621 39.16 -1.64 -40.36
N ALA A 622 39.56 -0.36 -40.34
CA ALA A 622 40.35 0.28 -41.39
C ALA A 622 41.87 0.15 -41.16
N GLY A 623 42.29 -0.56 -40.10
CA GLY A 623 43.69 -0.76 -39.73
C GLY A 623 44.36 0.46 -39.10
N ARG A 624 43.58 1.46 -38.65
CA ARG A 624 44.10 2.66 -37.97
C ARG A 624 44.22 2.39 -36.48
N VAL A 625 45.32 2.85 -35.86
CA VAL A 625 45.50 2.76 -34.41
C VAL A 625 44.47 3.65 -33.71
N VAL A 626 43.66 3.07 -32.82
CA VAL A 626 42.61 3.76 -32.06
C VAL A 626 42.95 3.86 -30.59
N VAL A 627 43.73 2.92 -30.06
CA VAL A 627 44.16 2.93 -28.66
C VAL A 627 45.60 2.47 -28.52
N THR A 628 46.38 3.20 -27.73
CA THR A 628 47.67 2.76 -27.20
C THR A 628 47.69 2.90 -25.69
N VAL A 629 48.16 1.88 -24.99
CA VAL A 629 48.38 1.90 -23.54
C VAL A 629 49.77 1.36 -23.28
N ASP A 630 50.65 2.19 -22.74
CA ASP A 630 52.05 1.81 -22.50
C ASP A 630 52.15 0.71 -21.44
N SER A 631 51.35 0.80 -20.37
CA SER A 631 51.13 -0.28 -19.41
C SER A 631 49.78 -0.13 -18.69
N VAL A 632 49.09 -1.25 -18.46
CA VAL A 632 48.00 -1.39 -17.50
C VAL A 632 48.34 -2.50 -16.51
N THR A 633 48.13 -2.25 -15.22
CA THR A 633 48.35 -3.21 -14.14
C THR A 633 47.01 -3.59 -13.52
N ALA A 634 46.74 -4.89 -13.43
CA ALA A 634 45.59 -5.43 -12.71
C ALA A 634 45.94 -5.66 -11.23
N ARG A 635 44.94 -5.56 -10.35
CA ARG A 635 45.08 -5.83 -8.91
C ARG A 635 43.95 -6.74 -8.45
N PRO A 636 44.21 -7.69 -7.53
CA PRO A 636 43.16 -8.49 -6.93
C PRO A 636 42.22 -7.62 -6.06
N VAL A 637 40.93 -7.93 -6.11
CA VAL A 637 39.87 -7.32 -5.32
C VAL A 637 39.05 -8.44 -4.67
N SER A 638 38.87 -8.37 -3.35
CA SER A 638 38.09 -9.33 -2.58
C SER A 638 36.66 -8.81 -2.30
N LEU A 639 35.75 -9.73 -1.97
CA LEU A 639 34.41 -9.39 -1.49
C LEU A 639 34.45 -8.41 -0.29
N ALA A 640 35.39 -8.60 0.64
CA ALA A 640 35.56 -7.73 1.80
C ALA A 640 35.89 -6.27 1.41
N THR A 641 36.65 -6.08 0.33
CA THR A 641 36.99 -4.75 -0.20
C THR A 641 35.75 -4.03 -0.76
N LEU A 642 34.84 -4.76 -1.40
CA LEU A 642 33.55 -4.21 -1.86
C LEU A 642 32.56 -4.01 -0.72
N ALA A 643 32.50 -4.92 0.25
CA ALA A 643 31.66 -4.80 1.43
C ALA A 643 32.02 -3.57 2.28
N GLY A 644 33.30 -3.22 2.36
CA GLY A 644 33.79 -1.99 3.01
C GLY A 644 33.39 -0.68 2.30
N THR A 645 32.82 -0.75 1.10
CA THR A 645 32.23 0.40 0.37
C THR A 645 30.71 0.53 0.56
N ARG A 646 30.10 -0.32 1.39
CA ARG A 646 28.72 -0.12 1.87
C ARG A 646 28.66 1.17 2.71
N PRO A 647 27.53 1.90 2.72
CA PRO A 647 27.32 2.93 3.73
C PRO A 647 27.57 2.29 5.11
N ALA A 648 28.48 2.91 5.87
CA ALA A 648 28.94 2.44 7.15
C ALA A 648 27.78 2.15 8.11
N ALA A 649 28.03 1.42 9.20
CA ALA A 649 27.14 1.23 10.35
C ALA A 649 26.32 2.47 10.80
N ALA A 650 26.72 3.68 10.37
CA ALA A 650 25.99 4.94 10.48
C ALA A 650 24.53 4.91 9.95
N ASP A 651 24.18 4.06 8.99
CA ASP A 651 22.80 4.00 8.45
C ASP A 651 21.85 3.06 9.21
N CYS A 652 22.36 2.33 10.21
CA CYS A 652 21.62 1.35 11.00
C CYS A 652 21.54 1.72 12.49
N LEU A 653 22.01 2.90 12.88
CA LEU A 653 21.89 3.43 14.24
C LEU A 653 20.86 4.55 14.31
N PHE A 654 19.94 4.44 15.27
CA PHE A 654 18.90 5.43 15.52
C PHE A 654 18.77 5.71 17.02
N ALA A 655 18.14 6.82 17.36
CA ALA A 655 17.64 7.09 18.71
C ALA A 655 16.20 7.61 18.62
N VAL A 656 15.42 7.46 19.69
CA VAL A 656 14.09 8.08 19.79
C VAL A 656 14.24 9.50 20.32
N ASP A 657 13.90 10.46 19.48
CA ASP A 657 13.73 11.85 19.83
C ASP A 657 12.27 12.12 20.19
N TRP A 658 12.05 12.83 21.29
CA TRP A 658 10.73 13.31 21.69
C TRP A 658 10.53 14.71 21.13
N THR A 659 9.81 14.79 20.01
CA THR A 659 9.64 16.03 19.25
C THR A 659 8.31 16.71 19.58
N PRO A 660 8.20 18.05 19.54
CA PRO A 660 6.92 18.74 19.68
C PRO A 660 5.85 18.20 18.73
N ALA A 661 4.66 17.92 19.25
CA ALA A 661 3.51 17.50 18.45
C ALA A 661 3.06 18.63 17.49
N GLY A 662 2.37 18.25 16.42
CA GLY A 662 1.74 19.19 15.49
C GLY A 662 0.61 20.03 16.14
N PRO A 663 -0.12 20.83 15.36
CA PRO A 663 -1.20 21.66 15.90
C PRO A 663 -2.23 20.81 16.66
N THR A 664 -2.45 21.12 17.93
CA THR A 664 -3.38 20.39 18.81
C THR A 664 -4.82 20.61 18.33
N PRO A 665 -5.60 19.55 18.10
CA PRO A 665 -7.04 19.64 17.90
C PRO A 665 -7.76 20.22 19.13
N ALA A 666 -9.07 20.44 19.03
CA ALA A 666 -9.87 20.80 20.20
C ALA A 666 -9.74 19.71 21.27
N ALA A 667 -9.40 20.11 22.50
CA ALA A 667 -9.22 19.19 23.61
C ALA A 667 -10.48 18.36 23.87
N VAL A 668 -10.29 17.10 24.27
CA VAL A 668 -11.39 16.24 24.73
C VAL A 668 -12.06 16.92 25.93
N PRO A 669 -13.39 17.15 25.89
CA PRO A 669 -14.12 17.72 27.01
C PRO A 669 -14.00 16.88 28.30
N ALA A 670 -13.94 17.53 29.46
CA ALA A 670 -13.77 16.86 30.75
C ALA A 670 -14.92 15.90 31.10
N ASP A 671 -16.14 16.22 30.71
CA ASP A 671 -17.34 15.39 30.86
C ASP A 671 -17.35 14.13 29.96
N ARG A 672 -16.43 14.07 28.98
CA ARG A 672 -16.17 12.90 28.13
C ARG A 672 -15.02 12.03 28.65
N MET A 673 -14.48 12.33 29.83
CA MET A 673 -13.41 11.59 30.48
C MET A 673 -13.87 11.00 31.83
N ALA A 674 -13.38 9.80 32.15
CA ALA A 674 -13.58 9.16 33.45
C ALA A 674 -12.26 8.66 34.04
N VAL A 675 -12.10 8.67 35.37
CA VAL A 675 -10.89 8.18 36.07
C VAL A 675 -11.24 6.96 36.92
N ILE A 676 -10.43 5.90 36.84
CA ILE A 676 -10.57 4.73 37.71
C ILE A 676 -9.67 4.85 38.95
N GLY A 677 -10.21 4.56 40.13
CA GLY A 677 -9.44 4.45 41.38
C GLY A 677 -9.73 5.51 42.45
N GLY A 678 -10.70 6.41 42.22
CA GLY A 678 -11.15 7.42 43.19
C GLY A 678 -10.83 8.87 42.77
N PRO A 679 -11.29 9.88 43.53
CA PRO A 679 -11.04 11.29 43.21
C PRO A 679 -9.59 11.65 43.57
N GLU A 680 -8.68 11.51 42.63
CA GLU A 680 -7.33 12.01 42.82
C GLU A 680 -7.27 13.52 42.55
N PRO A 681 -6.64 14.32 43.43
CA PRO A 681 -6.51 15.76 43.24
C PRO A 681 -5.72 16.12 41.97
N GLU A 682 -4.96 15.16 41.43
CA GLU A 682 -4.20 15.29 40.19
C GLU A 682 -5.08 15.36 38.94
N PHE A 683 -6.32 14.86 38.94
CA PHE A 683 -7.27 15.03 37.82
C PHE A 683 -8.37 16.04 38.16
N GLY A 684 -8.05 17.02 39.00
CA GLY A 684 -8.96 17.87 39.78
C GLY A 684 -9.95 18.77 39.03
N ASP A 685 -10.27 18.49 37.76
CA ASP A 685 -11.44 19.05 37.11
C ASP A 685 -12.70 18.31 37.61
N PRO A 686 -13.64 18.99 38.30
CA PRO A 686 -14.84 18.37 38.83
C PRO A 686 -15.78 17.81 37.75
N ALA A 687 -15.57 18.14 36.47
CA ALA A 687 -16.31 17.57 35.36
C ALA A 687 -15.81 16.17 34.94
N VAL A 688 -14.60 15.76 35.33
CA VAL A 688 -14.09 14.40 35.07
C VAL A 688 -14.78 13.40 36.01
N ARG A 689 -15.45 12.40 35.42
CA ARG A 689 -16.22 11.42 36.19
C ARG A 689 -15.30 10.48 36.98
N SER A 690 -15.47 10.37 38.29
CA SER A 690 -14.73 9.37 39.09
C SER A 690 -15.48 8.03 39.11
N CYS A 691 -14.79 6.95 38.76
CA CYS A 691 -15.30 5.58 38.74
C CYS A 691 -14.52 4.71 39.74
N PRO A 692 -15.19 3.95 40.63
CA PRO A 692 -14.51 3.04 41.55
C PRO A 692 -13.84 1.83 40.87
N GLY A 693 -14.26 1.46 39.66
CA GLY A 693 -13.68 0.33 38.92
C GLY A 693 -14.22 0.21 37.49
N LEU A 694 -13.69 -0.74 36.71
CA LEU A 694 -14.15 -0.97 35.33
C LEU A 694 -15.64 -1.32 35.25
N ALA A 695 -16.16 -2.09 36.21
CA ALA A 695 -17.56 -2.50 36.23
C ALA A 695 -18.56 -1.32 36.39
N SER A 696 -18.15 -0.18 36.94
CA SER A 696 -19.02 1.00 37.06
C SER A 696 -19.15 1.80 35.77
N LEU A 697 -18.40 1.47 34.71
CA LEU A 697 -18.51 2.12 33.40
C LEU A 697 -19.80 1.73 32.66
N ALA A 698 -20.34 0.53 32.92
CA ALA A 698 -21.53 -0.01 32.25
C ALA A 698 -22.87 0.45 32.87
N ALA A 699 -22.85 1.10 34.03
CA ALA A 699 -24.07 1.57 34.69
C ALA A 699 -24.45 2.97 34.16
N PRO A 700 -25.58 3.13 33.42
CA PRO A 700 -26.08 4.44 33.04
C PRO A 700 -26.56 5.17 34.30
N GLU A 701 -25.95 6.32 34.61
CA GLU A 701 -26.53 7.25 35.59
C GLU A 701 -27.76 7.91 34.96
N GLU A 702 -28.89 7.92 35.68
CA GLU A 702 -30.09 8.67 35.27
C GLU A 702 -29.72 10.15 35.07
N GLY A 703 -29.62 10.58 33.80
CA GLY A 703 -29.38 11.97 33.42
C GLY A 703 -28.01 12.30 32.80
N ALA A 704 -27.10 11.33 32.61
CA ALA A 704 -25.86 11.56 31.86
C ALA A 704 -26.11 11.45 30.34
N ALA A 705 -25.64 12.44 29.57
CA ALA A 705 -26.01 12.60 28.16
C ALA A 705 -25.32 11.61 27.20
N GLU A 706 -24.09 11.16 27.48
CA GLU A 706 -23.33 10.21 26.64
C GLU A 706 -22.22 9.46 27.44
N PRO A 707 -21.77 8.25 27.02
CA PRO A 707 -20.68 7.51 27.69
C PRO A 707 -19.30 8.20 27.53
N PRO A 708 -18.32 7.93 28.41
CA PRO A 708 -16.98 8.52 28.32
C PRO A 708 -16.24 8.01 27.06
N ALA A 709 -15.55 8.93 26.37
CA ALA A 709 -14.66 8.59 25.26
C ALA A 709 -13.32 8.03 25.76
N TRP A 710 -12.83 8.55 26.89
CA TRP A 710 -11.56 8.13 27.48
C TRP A 710 -11.72 7.76 28.96
N VAL A 711 -11.10 6.64 29.34
CA VAL A 711 -10.98 6.18 30.72
C VAL A 711 -9.51 6.28 31.12
N LEU A 712 -9.23 7.07 32.14
CA LEU A 712 -7.90 7.38 32.62
C LEU A 712 -7.55 6.48 33.82
N VAL A 713 -6.36 5.92 33.79
CA VAL A 713 -5.82 5.13 34.91
C VAL A 713 -4.47 5.69 35.32
N PRO A 714 -4.37 6.33 36.50
CA PRO A 714 -3.07 6.71 37.04
C PRO A 714 -2.27 5.46 37.40
N VAL A 715 -1.05 5.37 36.86
CA VAL A 715 -0.12 4.28 37.17
C VAL A 715 1.09 4.86 37.89
N ARG A 716 1.32 4.35 39.11
CA ARG A 716 2.35 4.84 40.02
C ARG A 716 3.28 3.70 40.42
N THR A 717 4.52 4.05 40.71
CA THR A 717 5.48 3.11 41.31
C THR A 717 5.04 2.83 42.74
N PRO A 718 4.82 1.56 43.14
CA PRO A 718 4.46 1.20 44.50
C PRO A 718 5.48 1.70 45.53
N GLU A 719 4.99 2.08 46.72
CA GLU A 719 5.87 2.47 47.82
C GLU A 719 6.54 1.24 48.45
N GLY A 720 7.88 1.26 48.52
CA GLY A 720 8.69 0.19 49.11
C GLY A 720 9.13 -0.89 48.11
N GLY A 721 10.29 -1.50 48.38
CA GLY A 721 10.94 -2.46 47.47
C GLY A 721 11.88 -1.80 46.47
N THR A 722 12.53 -2.62 45.66
CA THR A 722 13.40 -2.20 44.56
C THR A 722 12.58 -1.85 43.31
N PRO A 723 13.10 -1.01 42.38
CA PRO A 723 12.46 -0.76 41.09
C PRO A 723 12.13 -2.03 40.29
N ALA A 724 12.92 -3.10 40.39
CA ALA A 724 12.62 -4.37 39.74
C ALA A 724 11.39 -5.08 40.37
N GLU A 725 11.28 -5.08 41.70
CA GLU A 725 10.10 -5.60 42.41
C GLU A 725 8.84 -4.76 42.12
N ALA A 726 9.01 -3.43 42.09
CA ALA A 726 7.98 -2.49 41.71
C ALA A 726 7.52 -2.75 40.26
N ALA A 727 8.46 -2.94 39.32
CA ALA A 727 8.18 -3.25 37.92
C ALA A 727 7.30 -4.50 37.78
N ARG A 728 7.63 -5.59 38.47
CA ARG A 728 6.77 -6.79 38.48
C ARG A 728 5.39 -6.47 39.03
N THR A 729 5.32 -5.86 40.21
CA THR A 729 4.04 -5.56 40.87
C THR A 729 3.12 -4.73 39.98
N VAL A 730 3.63 -3.64 39.39
CA VAL A 730 2.83 -2.74 38.56
C VAL A 730 2.49 -3.35 37.20
N THR A 731 3.40 -4.12 36.58
CA THR A 731 3.11 -4.80 35.31
C THR A 731 2.09 -5.93 35.47
N HIS A 732 2.03 -6.62 36.61
CA HIS A 732 0.94 -7.56 36.93
C HIS A 732 -0.41 -6.84 37.05
N GLN A 733 -0.44 -5.71 37.77
CA GLN A 733 -1.67 -4.91 37.93
C GLN A 733 -2.16 -4.41 36.57
N VAL A 734 -1.26 -3.87 35.75
CA VAL A 734 -1.59 -3.39 34.41
C VAL A 734 -1.97 -4.55 33.47
N LEU A 735 -1.29 -5.69 33.52
CA LEU A 735 -1.67 -6.86 32.72
C LEU A 735 -3.09 -7.33 33.07
N SER A 736 -3.44 -7.37 34.37
CA SER A 736 -4.81 -7.67 34.80
C SER A 736 -5.80 -6.65 34.24
N LEU A 737 -5.49 -5.35 34.38
CA LEU A 737 -6.31 -4.26 33.87
C LEU A 737 -6.54 -4.36 32.35
N LEU A 738 -5.48 -4.63 31.57
CA LEU A 738 -5.57 -4.77 30.12
C LEU A 738 -6.44 -5.98 29.74
N ARG A 739 -6.27 -7.10 30.44
CA ARG A 739 -7.09 -8.31 30.21
C ARG A 739 -8.56 -8.07 30.58
N ASP A 740 -8.82 -7.43 31.71
CA ASP A 740 -10.17 -7.08 32.14
C ASP A 740 -10.82 -6.09 31.17
N TRP A 741 -10.07 -5.09 30.69
CA TRP A 741 -10.53 -4.12 29.69
C TRP A 741 -10.89 -4.77 28.35
N LEU A 742 -10.08 -5.75 27.91
CA LEU A 742 -10.31 -6.48 26.67
C LEU A 742 -11.44 -7.51 26.78
N ALA A 743 -11.77 -7.95 28.00
CA ALA A 743 -12.88 -8.86 28.26
C ALA A 743 -14.20 -8.15 28.59
N ALA A 744 -14.16 -6.87 28.95
CA ALA A 744 -15.35 -6.10 29.35
C ALA A 744 -16.26 -5.77 28.16
N ASP A 745 -17.57 -5.89 28.37
CA ASP A 745 -18.60 -5.41 27.45
C ASP A 745 -18.73 -3.88 27.60
N ARG A 746 -18.13 -3.13 26.67
CA ARG A 746 -17.99 -1.66 26.73
C ARG A 746 -18.42 -1.01 25.41
N PRO A 747 -18.87 0.26 25.42
CA PRO A 747 -19.16 0.99 24.19
C PRO A 747 -17.95 0.99 23.25
N PRO A 748 -18.13 0.70 21.94
CA PRO A 748 -17.02 0.53 20.99
C PRO A 748 -16.08 1.75 20.88
N ALA A 749 -16.59 2.96 21.15
CA ALA A 749 -15.84 4.21 21.06
C ALA A 749 -15.00 4.56 22.30
N CYS A 750 -15.12 3.80 23.40
CA CYS A 750 -14.43 4.10 24.66
C CYS A 750 -13.00 3.57 24.64
N ARG A 751 -12.00 4.37 25.02
CA ARG A 751 -10.56 4.02 25.00
C ARG A 751 -9.92 4.14 26.39
N LEU A 752 -8.84 3.40 26.64
CA LEU A 752 -8.13 3.40 27.94
C LEU A 752 -6.81 4.18 27.83
N ALA A 753 -6.60 5.17 28.69
CA ALA A 753 -5.34 5.90 28.78
C ALA A 753 -4.64 5.60 30.11
N LEU A 754 -3.40 5.10 30.05
CA LEU A 754 -2.56 4.92 31.22
C LEU A 754 -1.70 6.17 31.40
N VAL A 755 -1.83 6.81 32.56
CA VAL A 755 -1.18 8.08 32.87
C VAL A 755 -0.07 7.83 33.87
N THR A 756 1.17 8.09 33.48
CA THR A 756 2.38 7.91 34.29
C THR A 756 3.06 9.25 34.58
N ARG A 757 4.05 9.26 35.48
CA ARG A 757 4.91 10.43 35.73
C ARG A 757 6.37 10.01 35.71
N GLY A 758 7.15 10.54 34.77
CA GLY A 758 8.57 10.22 34.63
C GLY A 758 8.88 8.81 34.13
N ALA A 759 7.94 8.16 33.44
CA ALA A 759 8.15 6.82 32.87
C ALA A 759 9.13 6.82 31.67
N VAL A 760 9.29 7.97 31.02
CA VAL A 760 10.15 8.14 29.84
C VAL A 760 11.08 9.33 30.01
N ALA A 761 12.31 9.21 29.51
CA ALA A 761 13.24 10.32 29.40
C ALA A 761 12.92 11.12 28.11
N ALA A 762 12.00 12.09 28.23
CA ALA A 762 11.53 12.88 27.09
C ALA A 762 12.49 14.04 26.74
N ARG A 763 13.44 14.36 27.62
CA ARG A 763 14.45 15.40 27.38
C ARG A 763 15.87 14.88 27.59
N PRO A 764 16.88 15.46 26.89
CA PRO A 764 18.27 15.13 27.12
C PRO A 764 18.67 15.31 28.59
N GLY A 765 19.26 14.28 29.20
CA GLY A 765 19.70 14.28 30.59
C GLY A 765 18.60 13.99 31.63
N GLU A 766 17.35 13.80 31.21
CA GLU A 766 16.28 13.32 32.07
C GLU A 766 16.47 11.82 32.38
N GLY A 767 16.25 11.41 33.64
CA GLY A 767 16.16 10.01 34.02
C GLY A 767 14.74 9.48 33.80
N ALA A 768 14.59 8.17 33.63
CA ALA A 768 13.28 7.52 33.55
C ALA A 768 13.11 6.53 34.73
N ASP A 769 11.89 6.41 35.24
CA ASP A 769 11.54 5.38 36.24
C ASP A 769 11.47 4.00 35.55
N PRO A 770 12.38 3.05 35.87
CA PRO A 770 12.40 1.75 35.23
C PRO A 770 11.13 0.93 35.44
N ALA A 771 10.45 1.08 36.58
CA ALA A 771 9.22 0.33 36.87
C ALA A 771 8.06 0.78 35.97
N LEU A 772 7.91 2.09 35.78
CA LEU A 772 6.90 2.64 34.88
C LEU A 772 7.26 2.45 33.41
N ALA A 773 8.55 2.48 33.06
CA ALA A 773 9.01 2.14 31.71
C ALA A 773 8.65 0.69 31.34
N ALA A 774 8.71 -0.25 32.29
CA ALA A 774 8.25 -1.63 32.06
C ALA A 774 6.75 -1.69 31.71
N VAL A 775 5.92 -0.85 32.34
CA VAL A 775 4.51 -0.70 31.97
C VAL A 775 4.36 -0.19 30.54
N TRP A 776 5.15 0.83 30.16
CA TRP A 776 5.15 1.35 28.80
C TRP A 776 5.50 0.28 27.77
N GLY A 777 6.52 -0.56 28.05
CA GLY A 777 6.86 -1.70 27.19
C GLY A 777 5.71 -2.70 27.03
N LEU A 778 5.04 -3.07 28.13
CA LEU A 778 3.87 -3.96 28.10
C LEU A 778 2.73 -3.37 27.26
N VAL A 779 2.39 -2.10 27.49
CA VAL A 779 1.28 -1.42 26.82
C VAL A 779 1.59 -1.15 25.35
N ARG A 780 2.86 -0.90 24.97
CA ARG A 780 3.26 -0.80 23.55
C ARG A 780 2.95 -2.07 22.78
N SER A 781 3.22 -3.24 23.37
CA SER A 781 2.80 -4.51 22.76
C SER A 781 1.28 -4.65 22.72
N ALA A 782 0.55 -4.19 23.75
CA ALA A 782 -0.92 -4.15 23.73
C ALA A 782 -1.48 -3.20 22.65
N GLN A 783 -0.84 -2.06 22.39
CA GLN A 783 -1.17 -1.13 21.30
C GLN A 783 -0.94 -1.78 19.93
N ALA A 784 0.13 -2.56 19.78
CA ALA A 784 0.40 -3.30 18.54
C ALA A 784 -0.60 -4.46 18.33
N GLU A 785 -1.04 -5.12 19.39
CA GLU A 785 -2.06 -6.17 19.33
C GLU A 785 -3.46 -5.59 19.12
N HIS A 786 -3.80 -4.47 19.75
CA HIS A 786 -5.11 -3.82 19.74
C HIS A 786 -4.96 -2.31 19.45
N PRO A 787 -4.80 -1.94 18.16
CA PRO A 787 -4.73 -0.54 17.75
C PRO A 787 -5.94 0.26 18.25
N ASP A 788 -5.74 1.55 18.51
CA ASP A 788 -6.76 2.50 18.96
C ASP A 788 -7.46 2.20 20.30
N SER A 789 -7.10 1.12 20.98
CA SER A 789 -7.71 0.77 22.29
C SER A 789 -7.02 1.44 23.48
N PHE A 790 -5.73 1.78 23.34
CA PHE A 790 -4.86 2.20 24.44
C PHE A 790 -4.04 3.44 24.10
N ALA A 791 -3.94 4.39 25.05
CA ALA A 791 -3.00 5.50 25.00
C ALA A 791 -2.06 5.50 26.22
N LEU A 792 -0.85 6.00 26.02
CA LEU A 792 0.14 6.24 27.06
C LEU A 792 0.42 7.74 27.16
N VAL A 793 0.24 8.30 28.36
CA VAL A 793 0.50 9.71 28.64
C VAL A 793 1.47 9.84 29.81
N ASP A 794 2.65 10.41 29.58
CA ASP A 794 3.63 10.64 30.65
C ASP A 794 3.70 12.12 31.04
N LEU A 795 3.51 12.40 32.32
CA LEU A 795 3.55 13.75 32.88
C LEU A 795 4.94 14.07 33.44
N GLY A 796 5.41 15.31 33.24
CA GLY A 796 6.57 15.85 33.98
C GLY A 796 6.19 16.19 35.43
N THR A 797 7.16 16.33 36.33
CA THR A 797 6.93 16.59 37.76
C THR A 797 6.07 17.83 38.04
N GLU A 798 6.21 18.88 37.24
CA GLU A 798 5.48 20.16 37.36
C GLU A 798 4.31 20.30 36.37
N SER A 799 3.94 19.23 35.66
CA SER A 799 2.92 19.31 34.60
C SER A 799 1.50 19.42 35.15
N ASP A 800 0.73 20.35 34.59
CA ASP A 800 -0.70 20.53 34.88
C ASP A 800 -1.53 19.49 34.14
N ALA A 801 -2.27 18.68 34.89
CA ALA A 801 -3.13 17.63 34.38
C ALA A 801 -4.38 18.16 33.66
N SER A 802 -4.70 19.45 33.78
CA SER A 802 -5.76 20.09 32.98
C SER A 802 -5.52 19.96 31.47
N LEU A 803 -4.27 19.74 31.05
CA LEU A 803 -3.86 19.57 29.66
C LEU A 803 -4.06 18.14 29.11
N LEU A 804 -4.52 17.19 29.93
CA LEU A 804 -4.72 15.80 29.51
C LEU A 804 -5.73 15.67 28.36
N GLY A 805 -6.81 16.46 28.38
CA GLY A 805 -7.79 16.46 27.28
C GLY A 805 -7.16 16.87 25.93
N GLY A 806 -6.14 17.73 25.96
CA GLY A 806 -5.37 18.11 24.78
C GLY A 806 -4.43 16.99 24.31
N ALA A 807 -3.79 16.28 25.23
CA ALA A 807 -2.93 15.13 24.91
C ALA A 807 -3.73 13.99 24.26
N LEU A 808 -4.94 13.72 24.77
CA LEU A 808 -5.82 12.64 24.29
C LEU A 808 -6.58 12.99 22.99
N ALA A 809 -6.60 14.28 22.62
CA ALA A 809 -7.13 14.73 21.35
C ALA A 809 -6.12 14.56 20.19
N LEU A 810 -4.84 14.34 20.49
CA LEU A 810 -3.83 14.05 19.47
C LEU A 810 -4.07 12.66 18.88
N ASP A 811 -3.86 12.53 17.58
CA ASP A 811 -3.87 11.23 16.89
C ASP A 811 -2.53 10.48 17.10
N GLU A 812 -2.13 10.37 18.36
CA GLU A 812 -0.85 9.80 18.78
C GLU A 812 -1.08 8.90 19.99
N PRO A 813 -0.69 7.61 19.93
CA PRO A 813 -0.94 6.66 21.00
C PRO A 813 0.03 6.84 22.20
N GLN A 814 1.06 7.69 22.06
CA GLN A 814 2.08 7.94 23.08
C GLN A 814 2.42 9.43 23.12
N VAL A 815 2.21 10.07 24.27
CA VAL A 815 2.46 11.50 24.48
C VAL A 815 3.21 11.72 25.79
N ALA A 816 4.24 12.57 25.77
CA ALA A 816 4.89 13.08 26.97
C ALA A 816 4.59 14.57 27.12
N LEU A 817 4.04 14.99 28.25
CA LEU A 817 3.80 16.38 28.58
C LEU A 817 4.97 16.90 29.42
N ARG A 818 5.65 17.95 28.93
CA ARG A 818 6.74 18.63 29.64
C ARG A 818 6.59 20.14 29.49
N ASP A 819 6.49 20.86 30.62
CA ASP A 819 6.29 22.32 30.68
C ASP A 819 5.19 22.84 29.74
N GLY A 820 4.04 22.15 29.68
CA GLY A 820 2.92 22.53 28.82
C GLY A 820 3.09 22.20 27.33
N THR A 821 4.19 21.55 26.94
CA THR A 821 4.43 21.09 25.55
C THR A 821 4.13 19.61 25.42
N PHE A 822 3.33 19.24 24.42
CA PHE A 822 3.11 17.85 24.02
C PHE A 822 4.28 17.37 23.16
N LEU A 823 4.97 16.32 23.60
CA LEU A 823 6.07 15.69 22.89
C LEU A 823 5.65 14.28 22.46
N VAL A 824 6.05 13.88 21.25
CA VAL A 824 5.73 12.58 20.66
C VAL A 824 7.01 11.88 20.20
N PRO A 825 7.11 10.55 20.29
CA PRO A 825 8.35 9.82 19.99
C PRO A 825 8.54 9.69 18.48
N ARG A 826 9.75 10.00 18.00
CA ARG A 826 10.19 9.89 16.60
C ARG A 826 11.61 9.35 16.54
N ALA A 827 11.85 8.30 15.77
CA ALA A 827 13.17 7.76 15.53
C ALA A 827 13.94 8.69 14.58
N ALA A 828 15.20 8.94 14.89
CA ALA A 828 16.12 9.72 14.07
C ALA A 828 17.47 9.03 13.98
N ARG A 829 18.11 9.13 12.81
CA ARG A 829 19.44 8.55 12.56
C ARG A 829 20.49 9.12 13.50
N ARG A 830 21.47 8.30 13.86
CA ARG A 830 22.64 8.68 14.67
C ARG A 830 23.94 8.30 13.96
N PRO A 831 24.94 9.19 13.95
CA PRO A 831 26.23 8.86 13.35
C PRO A 831 26.93 7.77 14.15
N ALA A 832 27.51 6.80 13.46
CA ALA A 832 28.40 5.80 14.07
C ALA A 832 29.72 6.45 14.52
N ARG A 833 30.30 5.97 15.63
CA ARG A 833 31.64 6.37 16.08
C ARG A 833 32.60 5.18 16.03
N THR A 834 33.73 5.31 15.35
CA THR A 834 34.69 4.20 15.18
C THR A 834 35.78 4.13 16.24
N ASP A 835 35.87 5.13 17.12
CA ASP A 835 37.05 5.32 17.99
C ASP A 835 36.76 4.96 19.46
N GLY A 836 35.61 4.33 19.73
CA GLY A 836 35.17 3.98 21.08
C GLY A 836 35.87 2.73 21.62
N ARG A 837 36.49 2.85 22.80
CA ARG A 837 37.03 1.70 23.55
C ARG A 837 36.03 1.25 24.61
N LEU A 838 35.85 -0.06 24.81
CA LEU A 838 34.98 -0.60 25.85
C LEU A 838 35.51 -0.31 27.27
N CYS A 839 36.74 -0.72 27.56
CA CYS A 839 37.45 -0.47 28.82
C CYS A 839 38.96 -0.71 28.64
N ASP A 840 39.75 -0.56 29.70
CA ASP A 840 41.14 -1.02 29.71
C ASP A 840 41.24 -2.55 29.40
N PRO A 841 42.08 -2.98 28.42
CA PRO A 841 42.27 -4.39 28.10
C PRO A 841 42.70 -5.31 29.25
N GLU A 842 43.35 -4.76 30.28
CA GLU A 842 43.80 -5.50 31.48
C GLU A 842 42.71 -5.60 32.56
N SER A 843 41.57 -4.92 32.37
CA SER A 843 40.41 -5.05 33.26
C SER A 843 39.59 -6.29 32.94
N THR A 844 38.89 -6.81 33.95
CA THR A 844 37.95 -7.91 33.79
C THR A 844 36.66 -7.40 33.13
N VAL A 845 36.20 -8.08 32.08
CA VAL A 845 34.89 -7.86 31.46
C VAL A 845 33.93 -8.99 31.83
N LEU A 846 32.82 -8.64 32.47
CA LEU A 846 31.74 -9.55 32.82
C LEU A 846 30.72 -9.63 31.67
N VAL A 847 30.54 -10.82 31.09
CA VAL A 847 29.48 -11.08 30.10
C VAL A 847 28.46 -12.05 30.69
N THR A 848 27.26 -11.55 30.99
CA THR A 848 26.16 -12.41 31.49
C THR A 848 25.40 -13.01 30.33
N GLY A 849 25.07 -14.31 30.40
CA GLY A 849 24.65 -15.08 29.22
C GLY A 849 25.82 -15.41 28.28
N GLY A 850 27.07 -15.21 28.75
CA GLY A 850 28.27 -15.25 27.91
C GLY A 850 28.62 -16.59 27.27
N THR A 851 27.97 -17.69 27.68
CA THR A 851 28.19 -19.02 27.10
C THR A 851 27.17 -19.39 26.02
N GLY A 852 26.13 -18.59 25.78
CA GLY A 852 25.07 -18.91 24.81
C GLY A 852 24.82 -17.78 23.80
N GLY A 853 24.25 -18.12 22.64
CA GLY A 853 23.81 -17.19 21.60
C GLY A 853 24.75 -16.00 21.36
N LEU A 854 24.19 -14.78 21.44
CA LEU A 854 24.90 -13.51 21.25
C LEU A 854 26.03 -13.28 22.26
N GLY A 855 25.90 -13.76 23.50
CA GLY A 855 26.93 -13.57 24.53
C GLY A 855 28.27 -14.20 24.15
N SER A 856 28.23 -15.37 23.51
CA SER A 856 29.43 -16.06 23.01
C SER A 856 30.06 -15.35 21.80
N VAL A 857 29.23 -14.77 20.92
CA VAL A 857 29.66 -14.00 19.75
C VAL A 857 30.37 -12.72 20.21
N VAL A 858 29.79 -12.01 21.17
CA VAL A 858 30.38 -10.81 21.78
C VAL A 858 31.69 -11.17 22.51
N ALA A 859 31.73 -12.26 23.28
CA ALA A 859 32.96 -12.66 23.97
C ALA A 859 34.14 -12.88 22.99
N ARG A 860 33.90 -13.51 21.83
CA ARG A 860 34.92 -13.65 20.78
C ARG A 860 35.36 -12.32 20.20
N HIS A 861 34.40 -11.44 19.93
CA HIS A 861 34.67 -10.10 19.39
C HIS A 861 35.52 -9.27 20.34
N LEU A 862 35.18 -9.27 21.63
CA LEU A 862 35.94 -8.55 22.66
C LEU A 862 37.39 -9.05 22.80
N ALA A 863 37.60 -10.37 22.64
CA ALA A 863 38.93 -10.95 22.64
C ALA A 863 39.76 -10.56 21.40
N ARG A 864 39.14 -10.58 20.20
CA ARG A 864 39.82 -10.36 18.92
C ARG A 864 40.07 -8.88 18.62
N GLU A 865 39.03 -8.05 18.71
CA GLU A 865 39.05 -6.66 18.23
C GLU A 865 39.35 -5.65 19.34
N HIS A 866 38.83 -5.88 20.57
CA HIS A 866 39.08 -4.99 21.72
C HIS A 866 40.28 -5.40 22.56
N GLY A 867 40.91 -6.54 22.25
CA GLY A 867 42.12 -7.03 22.92
C GLY A 867 41.92 -7.38 24.39
N VAL A 868 40.69 -7.63 24.85
CA VAL A 868 40.36 -7.94 26.25
C VAL A 868 41.11 -9.18 26.71
N ARG A 869 41.82 -9.08 27.85
CA ARG A 869 42.66 -10.16 28.39
C ARG A 869 42.00 -10.98 29.49
N HIS A 870 40.93 -10.46 30.10
CA HIS A 870 40.25 -11.08 31.24
C HIS A 870 38.74 -11.12 31.01
N LEU A 871 38.20 -12.32 30.74
CA LEU A 871 36.77 -12.52 30.53
C LEU A 871 36.15 -13.34 31.67
N LEU A 872 35.11 -12.80 32.28
CA LEU A 872 34.24 -13.50 33.22
C LEU A 872 32.89 -13.79 32.55
N LEU A 873 32.66 -15.03 32.16
CA LEU A 873 31.42 -15.46 31.50
C LEU A 873 30.48 -16.05 32.55
N ALA A 874 29.33 -15.41 32.79
CA ALA A 874 28.34 -15.88 33.77
C ALA A 874 27.15 -16.54 33.07
N SER A 875 26.77 -17.74 33.51
CA SER A 875 25.54 -18.40 33.06
C SER A 875 25.01 -19.37 34.13
N ARG A 876 23.71 -19.67 34.11
CA ARG A 876 23.07 -20.61 35.06
C ARG A 876 23.64 -22.03 35.01
N ARG A 877 24.21 -22.46 33.89
CA ARG A 877 24.78 -23.81 33.69
C ARG A 877 26.30 -23.85 33.84
N GLY A 878 26.96 -22.70 33.97
CA GLY A 878 28.43 -22.60 34.06
C GLY A 878 29.13 -23.34 32.90
N MET A 879 30.18 -24.11 33.23
CA MET A 879 30.91 -24.96 32.28
C MET A 879 30.08 -26.12 31.70
N SER A 880 28.93 -26.42 32.30
CA SER A 880 28.00 -27.46 31.80
C SER A 880 27.06 -26.94 30.72
N ALA A 881 27.18 -25.66 30.32
CA ALA A 881 26.44 -25.12 29.19
C ALA A 881 26.97 -25.70 27.86
N ASP A 882 26.06 -25.95 26.91
CA ASP A 882 26.40 -26.48 25.60
C ASP A 882 27.35 -25.52 24.86
N GLY A 883 28.47 -26.04 24.34
CA GLY A 883 29.49 -25.25 23.65
C GLY A 883 30.45 -24.45 24.55
N ALA A 884 30.22 -24.36 25.85
CA ALA A 884 31.09 -23.60 26.76
C ALA A 884 32.55 -24.09 26.83
N PRO A 885 32.85 -25.41 26.87
CA PRO A 885 34.25 -25.87 26.84
C PRO A 885 35.01 -25.45 25.58
N ALA A 886 34.37 -25.58 24.41
CA ALA A 886 34.97 -25.20 23.12
C ALA A 886 35.20 -23.68 23.03
N LEU A 887 34.25 -22.88 23.55
CA LEU A 887 34.40 -21.42 23.62
C LEU A 887 35.58 -21.01 24.51
N VAL A 888 35.76 -21.66 25.67
CA VAL A 888 36.87 -21.38 26.58
C VAL A 888 38.21 -21.73 25.94
N GLU A 889 38.30 -22.88 25.27
CA GLU A 889 39.50 -23.29 24.54
C GLU A 889 39.86 -22.26 23.46
N GLU A 890 38.90 -21.89 22.60
CA GLU A 890 39.07 -20.89 21.53
C GLU A 890 39.55 -19.54 22.07
N LEU A 891 38.93 -19.03 23.14
CA LEU A 891 39.30 -17.74 23.74
C LEU A 891 40.67 -17.81 24.44
N THR A 892 41.03 -18.97 25.01
CA THR A 892 42.34 -19.18 25.64
C THR A 892 43.45 -19.19 24.59
N ASP A 893 43.20 -19.79 23.42
CA ASP A 893 44.13 -19.78 22.28
C ASP A 893 44.37 -18.37 21.73
N LEU A 894 43.39 -17.47 21.87
CA LEU A 894 43.53 -16.03 21.58
C LEU A 894 44.29 -15.25 22.68
N GLY A 895 44.77 -15.93 23.72
CA GLY A 895 45.55 -15.35 24.81
C GLY A 895 44.69 -14.67 25.88
N VAL A 896 43.42 -15.04 26.01
CA VAL A 896 42.50 -14.49 27.02
C VAL A 896 42.38 -15.44 28.21
N ARG A 897 42.44 -14.89 29.43
CA ARG A 897 42.10 -15.65 30.65
C ARG A 897 40.59 -15.65 30.82
N VAL A 898 39.96 -16.80 30.53
CA VAL A 898 38.51 -16.97 30.66
C VAL A 898 38.16 -17.70 31.94
N ARG A 899 37.23 -17.13 32.71
CA ARG A 899 36.58 -17.80 33.83
C ARG A 899 35.10 -17.92 33.54
N VAL A 900 34.57 -19.14 33.56
CA VAL A 900 33.13 -19.38 33.46
C VAL A 900 32.57 -19.61 34.86
N ALA A 901 31.59 -18.82 35.26
CA ALA A 901 30.93 -18.92 36.54
C ALA A 901 29.50 -19.45 36.37
N GLU A 902 29.15 -20.44 37.18
CA GLU A 902 27.76 -20.84 37.38
C GLU A 902 27.08 -19.80 38.28
N CYS A 903 26.25 -18.94 37.69
CA CYS A 903 25.61 -17.83 38.39
C CYS A 903 24.25 -17.53 37.76
N ASP A 904 23.21 -17.51 38.59
CA ASP A 904 21.93 -16.92 38.24
C ASP A 904 21.95 -15.44 38.59
N VAL A 905 21.94 -14.58 37.58
CA VAL A 905 22.04 -13.12 37.76
C VAL A 905 20.77 -12.53 38.36
N SER A 906 19.65 -13.27 38.31
CA SER A 906 18.41 -12.87 38.98
C SER A 906 18.47 -13.06 40.51
N ASP A 907 19.51 -13.69 41.05
CA ASP A 907 19.78 -13.80 42.48
C ASP A 907 20.86 -12.79 42.89
N ARG A 908 20.46 -11.80 43.69
CA ARG A 908 21.34 -10.72 44.16
C ARG A 908 22.56 -11.24 44.91
N ASP A 909 22.40 -12.25 45.76
CA ASP A 909 23.50 -12.77 46.58
C ASP A 909 24.48 -13.57 45.73
N ALA A 910 23.99 -14.29 44.71
CA ALA A 910 24.83 -14.94 43.72
C ALA A 910 25.65 -13.94 42.89
N VAL A 911 25.06 -12.82 42.49
CA VAL A 911 25.78 -11.73 41.79
C VAL A 911 26.81 -11.08 42.72
N ALA A 912 26.48 -10.83 43.99
CA ALA A 912 27.43 -10.28 44.96
C ALA A 912 28.64 -11.21 45.14
N ALA A 913 28.41 -12.52 45.26
CA ALA A 913 29.48 -13.52 45.34
C ALA A 913 30.31 -13.60 44.05
N LEU A 914 29.68 -13.48 42.88
CA LEU A 914 30.36 -13.44 41.59
C LEU A 914 31.29 -12.24 41.48
N LEU A 915 30.79 -11.05 41.81
CA LEU A 915 31.56 -9.80 41.76
C LEU A 915 32.70 -9.79 42.78
N ALA A 916 32.48 -10.32 43.99
CA ALA A 916 33.53 -10.48 45.00
C ALA A 916 34.64 -11.46 44.58
N SER A 917 34.42 -12.25 43.52
CA SER A 917 35.39 -13.20 42.99
C SER A 917 36.31 -12.63 41.92
N VAL A 918 36.10 -11.36 41.52
CA VAL A 918 36.97 -10.64 40.57
C VAL A 918 38.29 -10.28 41.28
N PRO A 919 39.47 -10.60 40.70
CA PRO A 919 40.76 -10.29 41.32
C PRO A 919 41.00 -8.78 41.45
N GLU A 920 41.61 -8.35 42.55
CA GLU A 920 42.00 -6.94 42.76
C GLU A 920 43.05 -6.48 41.74
N GLU A 921 43.89 -7.39 41.23
CA GLU A 921 44.91 -7.05 40.23
C GLU A 921 44.33 -6.74 38.84
N HIS A 922 43.12 -7.23 38.56
CA HIS A 922 42.42 -7.08 37.29
C HIS A 922 40.96 -6.67 37.55
N PRO A 923 40.72 -5.42 37.99
CA PRO A 923 39.41 -4.98 38.47
C PRO A 923 38.34 -5.04 37.38
N LEU A 924 37.06 -5.00 37.79
CA LEU A 924 35.94 -4.99 36.85
C LEU A 924 35.89 -3.67 36.06
N GLY A 925 36.16 -3.73 34.76
CA GLY A 925 36.18 -2.57 33.87
C GLY A 925 34.90 -2.42 33.04
N ALA A 926 34.23 -3.52 32.70
CA ALA A 926 32.99 -3.47 31.94
C ALA A 926 32.01 -4.61 32.28
N VAL A 927 30.72 -4.32 32.12
CA VAL A 927 29.62 -5.30 32.19
C VAL A 927 28.87 -5.30 30.86
N VAL A 928 28.69 -6.48 30.28
CA VAL A 928 27.82 -6.71 29.11
C VAL A 928 26.70 -7.67 29.52
N HIS A 929 25.49 -7.12 29.65
CA HIS A 929 24.32 -7.89 30.02
C HIS A 929 23.58 -8.41 28.78
N SER A 930 23.93 -9.61 28.34
CA SER A 930 23.30 -10.31 27.20
C SER A 930 22.31 -11.40 27.59
N ALA A 931 22.00 -11.55 28.88
CA ALA A 931 21.08 -12.58 29.34
C ALA A 931 19.62 -12.24 28.95
N GLY A 932 18.85 -13.27 28.62
CA GLY A 932 17.46 -13.13 28.27
C GLY A 932 16.77 -14.49 28.14
N VAL A 933 15.45 -14.47 28.30
CA VAL A 933 14.55 -15.58 28.01
C VAL A 933 13.42 -15.01 27.17
N LEU A 934 13.02 -15.75 26.14
CA LEU A 934 11.86 -15.42 25.31
C LEU A 934 10.71 -16.35 25.70
N GLU A 935 9.52 -15.78 25.88
CA GLU A 935 8.30 -16.52 26.18
C GLU A 935 7.09 -15.74 25.64
N ASP A 936 6.97 -15.69 24.33
CA ASP A 936 5.98 -14.87 23.62
C ASP A 936 4.55 -15.38 23.89
N SER A 937 3.64 -14.45 24.18
CA SER A 937 2.22 -14.68 24.39
C SER A 937 1.42 -13.40 24.19
N LEU A 938 0.23 -13.49 23.59
CA LEU A 938 -0.70 -12.36 23.48
C LEU A 938 -1.11 -11.84 24.86
N ILE A 939 -1.46 -10.55 24.96
CA ILE A 939 -1.89 -9.92 26.22
C ILE A 939 -3.04 -10.69 26.88
N THR A 940 -3.98 -11.21 26.09
CA THR A 940 -5.14 -11.98 26.58
C THR A 940 -4.76 -13.32 27.21
N SER A 941 -3.69 -13.96 26.73
CA SER A 941 -3.19 -15.26 27.21
C SER A 941 -1.97 -15.17 28.12
N LEU A 942 -1.30 -14.01 28.17
CA LEU A 942 -0.06 -13.82 28.91
C LEU A 942 -0.32 -14.02 30.40
N THR A 943 0.39 -14.98 30.99
CA THR A 943 0.28 -15.30 32.41
C THR A 943 1.27 -14.48 33.23
N GLY A 944 0.90 -14.18 34.47
CA GLY A 944 1.80 -13.51 35.41
C GLY A 944 3.11 -14.28 35.64
N ALA A 945 3.08 -15.62 35.61
CA ALA A 945 4.29 -16.43 35.77
C ALA A 945 5.26 -16.32 34.58
N ALA A 946 4.72 -16.22 33.35
CA ALA A 946 5.53 -15.98 32.15
C ALA A 946 6.11 -14.56 32.14
N LEU A 947 5.33 -13.57 32.60
CA LEU A 947 5.79 -12.20 32.80
C LEU A 947 6.95 -12.14 33.81
N ASP A 948 6.81 -12.79 34.97
CA ASP A 948 7.83 -12.83 36.01
C ASP A 948 9.14 -13.48 35.55
N ARG A 949 9.07 -14.58 34.79
CA ARG A 949 10.27 -15.27 34.30
C ARG A 949 11.12 -14.38 33.40
N VAL A 950 10.48 -13.67 32.47
CA VAL A 950 11.18 -12.77 31.53
C VAL A 950 11.70 -11.52 32.25
N LEU A 951 10.90 -10.92 33.13
CA LEU A 951 11.35 -9.77 33.95
C LEU A 951 12.53 -10.15 34.85
N ARG A 952 12.51 -11.30 35.54
CA ARG A 952 13.64 -11.74 36.38
C ARG A 952 14.93 -11.94 35.58
N ALA A 953 14.83 -12.54 34.41
CA ALA A 953 15.99 -12.81 33.56
C ALA A 953 16.66 -11.54 33.01
N LYS A 954 15.93 -10.42 32.92
CA LYS A 954 16.42 -9.15 32.37
C LYS A 954 16.39 -8.00 33.38
N ALA A 955 15.22 -7.59 33.84
CA ALA A 955 15.03 -6.44 34.73
C ALA A 955 15.70 -6.63 36.10
N ASP A 956 15.38 -7.72 36.83
CA ASP A 956 16.01 -8.02 38.12
C ASP A 956 17.53 -8.17 37.97
N SER A 957 17.95 -8.94 36.96
CA SER A 957 19.36 -9.20 36.69
C SER A 957 20.13 -7.90 36.44
N ALA A 958 19.61 -7.01 35.60
CA ALA A 958 20.22 -5.71 35.35
C ALA A 958 20.15 -4.77 36.57
N TRP A 959 19.09 -4.84 37.37
CA TRP A 959 18.98 -4.08 38.62
C TRP A 959 20.03 -4.51 39.64
N HIS A 960 20.22 -5.82 39.88
CA HIS A 960 21.26 -6.33 40.78
C HIS A 960 22.65 -5.94 40.32
N LEU A 961 22.92 -6.07 39.01
CA LEU A 961 24.18 -5.60 38.42
C LEU A 961 24.35 -4.08 38.63
N HIS A 962 23.30 -3.29 38.43
CA HIS A 962 23.36 -1.85 38.68
C HIS A 962 23.64 -1.55 40.15
N GLU A 963 22.86 -2.08 41.09
CA GLU A 963 22.96 -1.80 42.52
C GLU A 963 24.35 -2.14 43.05
N LEU A 964 24.85 -3.33 42.73
CA LEU A 964 26.14 -3.84 43.22
C LEU A 964 27.35 -3.18 42.55
N THR A 965 27.16 -2.49 41.42
CA THR A 965 28.21 -1.72 40.73
C THR A 965 28.05 -0.20 40.81
N ALA A 966 26.97 0.30 41.43
CA ALA A 966 26.74 1.74 41.64
C ALA A 966 27.48 2.26 42.88
N GLY A 967 27.56 1.46 43.96
CA GLY A 967 28.22 1.81 45.22
C GLY A 967 29.75 1.93 45.16
N THR A 968 30.35 1.47 44.06
CA THR A 968 31.80 1.54 43.80
C THR A 968 32.26 2.90 43.24
N ALA A 969 31.35 3.83 42.96
CA ALA A 969 31.65 5.12 42.31
C ALA A 969 31.83 6.33 43.26
N GLY A 970 31.77 6.17 44.59
CA GLY A 970 31.95 7.35 45.46
C GLY A 970 31.69 7.17 46.95
N THR A 971 32.53 6.41 47.66
CA THR A 971 32.75 6.65 49.09
C THR A 971 34.25 6.74 49.37
N ALA A 972 34.61 7.78 50.11
CA ALA A 972 36.00 8.16 50.32
C ALA A 972 36.77 7.05 51.05
N ASN A 973 37.99 6.82 50.55
CA ASN A 973 39.15 6.24 51.24
C ASN A 973 39.56 4.77 50.98
N THR A 974 39.32 4.25 49.77
CA THR A 974 40.23 3.30 49.09
C THR A 974 40.20 3.59 47.59
N ALA A 975 41.39 3.66 46.96
CA ALA A 975 41.53 3.95 45.55
C ALA A 975 40.94 2.83 44.67
N GLU A 976 40.27 3.26 43.58
CA GLU A 976 40.00 2.53 42.33
C GLU A 976 38.94 1.41 42.34
N SER A 977 37.71 1.76 41.94
CA SER A 977 36.86 0.86 41.15
C SER A 977 36.21 1.67 40.02
N SER A 978 36.68 1.40 38.81
CA SER A 978 36.62 2.20 37.59
C SER A 978 35.77 1.52 36.51
N LEU A 979 34.48 1.29 36.78
CA LEU A 979 33.62 0.73 35.73
C LEU A 979 33.51 1.76 34.59
N GLU A 980 34.04 1.42 33.42
CA GLU A 980 34.10 2.27 32.22
C GLU A 980 32.88 2.08 31.33
N ALA A 981 32.34 0.85 31.26
CA ALA A 981 31.18 0.52 30.42
C ALA A 981 30.17 -0.39 31.11
N PHE A 982 28.88 -0.14 30.82
CA PHE A 982 27.75 -0.95 31.27
C PHE A 982 26.76 -1.09 30.11
N VAL A 983 26.89 -2.17 29.34
CA VAL A 983 26.14 -2.37 28.10
C VAL A 983 24.98 -3.33 28.35
N LEU A 984 23.77 -2.88 28.06
CA LEU A 984 22.53 -3.65 28.21
C LEU A 984 22.02 -4.06 26.83
N PHE A 985 21.82 -5.37 26.62
CA PHE A 985 21.24 -5.88 25.38
C PHE A 985 19.71 -5.87 25.52
N SER A 986 19.12 -4.81 24.99
CA SER A 986 17.69 -4.58 24.86
C SER A 986 17.20 -5.09 23.49
N SER A 987 15.97 -4.75 23.11
CA SER A 987 15.36 -5.10 21.84
C SER A 987 14.45 -3.99 21.33
N LEU A 988 14.34 -3.86 20.01
CA LEU A 988 13.35 -3.00 19.37
C LEU A 988 11.92 -3.22 19.90
N ALA A 989 11.58 -4.43 20.36
CA ALA A 989 10.27 -4.73 20.93
C ALA A 989 9.91 -3.82 22.13
N GLY A 990 10.90 -3.41 22.95
CA GLY A 990 10.68 -2.50 24.08
C GLY A 990 10.33 -1.07 23.66
N VAL A 991 10.76 -0.66 22.46
CA VAL A 991 10.59 0.69 21.93
C VAL A 991 9.39 0.80 20.98
N LEU A 992 9.26 -0.15 20.05
CA LEU A 992 8.25 -0.15 19.00
C LEU A 992 6.96 -0.88 19.42
N GLY A 993 7.05 -1.79 20.40
CA GLY A 993 6.00 -2.77 20.67
C GLY A 993 6.10 -3.96 19.70
N GLY A 994 5.97 -5.17 20.23
CA GLY A 994 5.94 -6.41 19.44
C GLY A 994 4.65 -7.16 19.74
N PRO A 995 3.77 -7.41 18.75
CA PRO A 995 2.59 -8.25 18.98
C PRO A 995 2.98 -9.60 19.57
N GLY A 996 2.36 -10.00 20.68
CA GLY A 996 2.69 -11.23 21.40
C GLY A 996 3.94 -11.15 22.29
N GLN A 997 4.57 -9.97 22.43
CA GLN A 997 5.83 -9.81 23.17
C GLN A 997 5.67 -8.91 24.40
N GLY A 998 4.50 -8.90 25.05
CA GLY A 998 4.20 -8.00 26.17
C GLY A 998 5.20 -8.09 27.33
N ASN A 999 5.57 -9.30 27.76
CA ASN A 999 6.56 -9.53 28.81
C ASN A 999 7.99 -9.14 28.40
N TYR A 1000 8.39 -9.47 27.17
CA TYR A 1000 9.72 -9.15 26.65
C TYR A 1000 9.88 -7.65 26.38
N ALA A 1001 8.88 -6.99 25.83
CA ALA A 1001 8.85 -5.54 25.65
C ALA A 1001 8.93 -4.80 26.99
N ALA A 1002 8.17 -5.25 28.01
CA ALA A 1002 8.24 -4.72 29.36
C ALA A 1002 9.66 -4.81 29.95
N ALA A 1003 10.28 -5.99 29.84
CA ALA A 1003 11.62 -6.21 30.36
C ALA A 1003 12.69 -5.37 29.66
N ASN A 1004 12.61 -5.20 28.34
CA ASN A 1004 13.56 -4.40 27.58
C ASN A 1004 13.35 -2.89 27.81
N ALA A 1005 12.11 -2.42 27.93
CA ALA A 1005 11.83 -1.03 28.29
C ALA A 1005 12.37 -0.67 29.69
N PHE A 1006 12.35 -1.62 30.64
CA PHE A 1006 13.04 -1.47 31.93
C PHE A 1006 14.55 -1.27 31.75
N LEU A 1007 15.21 -2.06 30.89
CA LEU A 1007 16.65 -1.93 30.61
C LEU A 1007 16.98 -0.56 30.01
N ASP A 1008 16.18 -0.10 29.06
CA ASP A 1008 16.35 1.20 28.41
C ASP A 1008 16.24 2.35 29.41
N ALA A 1009 15.22 2.29 30.29
CA ALA A 1009 15.05 3.28 31.35
C ALA A 1009 16.14 3.21 32.42
N LEU A 1010 16.63 2.02 32.77
CA LEU A 1010 17.76 1.85 33.68
C LEU A 1010 19.04 2.48 33.10
N ALA A 1011 19.28 2.34 31.80
CA ALA A 1011 20.41 3.00 31.14
C ALA A 1011 20.28 4.53 31.18
N ALA A 1012 19.09 5.06 30.89
CA ALA A 1012 18.82 6.49 31.00
C ALA A 1012 19.01 7.02 32.44
N ALA A 1013 18.48 6.30 33.44
CA ALA A 1013 18.62 6.64 34.86
C ALA A 1013 20.10 6.61 35.32
N ARG A 1014 20.87 5.58 34.90
CA ARG A 1014 22.31 5.50 35.19
C ARG A 1014 23.07 6.69 34.61
N ARG A 1015 22.81 7.06 33.36
CA ARG A 1015 23.44 8.23 32.72
C ARG A 1015 23.06 9.54 33.40
N ALA A 1016 21.79 9.71 33.76
CA ALA A 1016 21.33 10.88 34.51
C ALA A 1016 22.02 11.00 35.89
N ALA A 1017 22.39 9.87 36.50
CA ALA A 1017 23.19 9.81 37.73
C ALA A 1017 24.71 9.93 37.51
N GLY A 1018 25.18 10.13 36.26
CA GLY A 1018 26.60 10.25 35.92
C GLY A 1018 27.36 8.91 35.83
N LEU A 1019 26.66 7.77 35.88
CA LEU A 1019 27.25 6.44 35.72
C LEU A 1019 27.24 6.01 34.24
N PRO A 1020 28.22 5.23 33.76
CA PRO A 1020 28.20 4.71 32.41
C PRO A 1020 27.05 3.72 32.24
N ALA A 1021 26.34 3.85 31.12
CA ALA A 1021 25.36 2.89 30.64
C ALA A 1021 25.03 3.12 29.16
N THR A 1022 24.90 2.04 28.39
CA THR A 1022 24.36 2.07 27.03
C THR A 1022 23.42 0.90 26.86
N SER A 1023 22.15 1.17 26.56
CA SER A 1023 21.18 0.16 26.15
C SER A 1023 21.11 0.11 24.63
N LEU A 1024 21.22 -1.10 24.07
CA LEU A 1024 21.13 -1.35 22.64
C LEU A 1024 19.85 -2.11 22.34
N ALA A 1025 18.87 -1.42 21.79
CA ALA A 1025 17.62 -1.99 21.30
C ALA A 1025 17.89 -2.66 19.94
N TRP A 1026 18.28 -3.93 19.97
CA TRP A 1026 18.65 -4.70 18.79
C TRP A 1026 17.45 -5.02 17.90
N GLY A 1027 17.69 -4.93 16.59
CA GLY A 1027 16.89 -5.58 15.56
C GLY A 1027 17.13 -7.10 15.52
N LEU A 1028 16.61 -7.76 14.48
CA LEU A 1028 16.74 -9.21 14.32
C LEU A 1028 18.20 -9.59 13.98
N TRP A 1029 18.73 -10.68 14.53
CA TRP A 1029 20.06 -11.22 14.18
C TRP A 1029 19.92 -12.53 13.38
N GLU A 1030 20.70 -12.68 12.33
CA GLU A 1030 20.90 -13.90 11.54
C GLU A 1030 21.87 -14.81 12.31
N GLN A 1031 21.34 -15.77 13.08
CA GLN A 1031 22.17 -16.78 13.75
C GLN A 1031 21.50 -18.15 13.70
N PRO A 1032 22.24 -19.22 13.38
CA PRO A 1032 21.82 -20.59 13.59
C PRO A 1032 22.19 -21.02 15.02
N GLY A 1033 21.24 -21.00 15.97
CA GLY A 1033 21.39 -21.68 17.26
C GLY A 1033 20.92 -20.94 18.53
N ASP A 1034 20.10 -21.65 19.30
CA ASP A 1034 19.67 -21.50 20.71
C ASP A 1034 18.95 -20.23 21.20
N MET A 1035 19.26 -19.01 20.74
CA MET A 1035 18.38 -17.83 21.03
C MET A 1035 17.36 -17.56 19.93
N THR A 1036 17.72 -17.84 18.68
CA THR A 1036 16.83 -17.82 17.51
C THR A 1036 16.25 -19.20 17.20
N GLY A 1037 16.75 -20.27 17.83
CA GLY A 1037 16.26 -21.64 17.67
C GLY A 1037 14.85 -21.90 18.22
N HIS A 1038 14.28 -20.93 18.94
CA HIS A 1038 12.89 -20.94 19.41
C HIS A 1038 11.98 -20.00 18.61
N LEU A 1039 12.51 -19.26 17.63
CA LEU A 1039 11.69 -18.48 16.70
C LEU A 1039 11.14 -19.45 15.65
N SER A 1040 9.82 -19.54 15.61
CA SER A 1040 9.11 -20.25 14.56
C SER A 1040 9.29 -19.54 13.21
N GLU A 1041 9.07 -20.23 12.08
CA GLU A 1041 9.07 -19.60 10.74
C GLU A 1041 8.08 -18.42 10.63
N SER A 1042 7.04 -18.39 11.49
CA SER A 1042 6.11 -17.26 11.57
C SER A 1042 6.72 -16.02 12.24
N ASP A 1043 7.68 -16.17 13.16
CA ASP A 1043 8.35 -15.05 13.84
C ASP A 1043 9.32 -14.30 12.92
N THR A 1044 10.02 -15.03 12.06
CA THR A 1044 10.91 -14.47 11.02
C THR A 1044 10.10 -13.80 9.90
N SER A 1045 9.00 -14.42 9.48
CA SER A 1045 8.06 -13.85 8.49
C SER A 1045 7.31 -12.61 9.00
N ARG A 1046 7.04 -12.56 10.31
CA ARG A 1046 6.36 -11.44 11.00
C ARG A 1046 7.24 -10.18 11.07
N LEU A 1047 8.51 -10.33 11.41
CA LEU A 1047 9.45 -9.20 11.55
C LEU A 1047 9.96 -8.65 10.21
N ALA A 1048 10.12 -9.50 9.20
CA ALA A 1048 10.34 -9.00 7.85
C ALA A 1048 9.13 -8.21 7.31
N GLY A 1049 7.96 -8.28 7.97
CA GLY A 1049 6.75 -7.54 7.63
C GLY A 1049 6.72 -6.14 8.25
N SER A 1050 7.49 -5.90 9.32
CA SER A 1050 7.59 -4.62 10.05
C SER A 1050 8.65 -3.66 9.49
N GLY A 1051 9.25 -4.01 8.36
CA GLY A 1051 10.35 -3.26 7.75
C GLY A 1051 11.68 -3.42 8.49
N VAL A 1052 11.82 -4.38 9.42
CA VAL A 1052 13.10 -4.70 10.07
C VAL A 1052 13.75 -5.88 9.36
N VAL A 1053 14.96 -5.67 8.86
CA VAL A 1053 15.76 -6.68 8.18
C VAL A 1053 16.73 -7.31 9.19
N ALA A 1054 16.96 -8.61 9.07
CA ALA A 1054 17.91 -9.32 9.92
C ALA A 1054 19.34 -8.78 9.74
N LEU A 1055 20.13 -8.76 10.81
CA LEU A 1055 21.53 -8.35 10.86
C LEU A 1055 22.40 -9.60 10.93
N SER A 1056 23.43 -9.70 10.09
CA SER A 1056 24.47 -10.70 10.28
C SER A 1056 25.21 -10.48 11.61
N ALA A 1057 25.89 -11.52 12.10
CA ALA A 1057 26.71 -11.43 13.31
C ALA A 1057 27.74 -10.29 13.22
N GLU A 1058 28.37 -10.17 12.05
CA GLU A 1058 29.39 -9.17 11.78
C GLU A 1058 28.81 -7.75 11.79
N GLU A 1059 27.69 -7.52 11.10
CA GLU A 1059 26.99 -6.22 11.12
C GLU A 1059 26.57 -5.84 12.55
N GLY A 1060 26.05 -6.79 13.32
CA GLY A 1060 25.68 -6.56 14.71
C GLY A 1060 26.86 -6.18 15.61
N LEU A 1061 28.02 -6.83 15.43
CA LEU A 1061 29.25 -6.50 16.17
C LEU A 1061 29.83 -5.13 15.76
N GLN A 1062 29.80 -4.79 14.47
CA GLN A 1062 30.19 -3.45 14.00
C GLN A 1062 29.29 -2.36 14.59
N LEU A 1063 27.99 -2.63 14.74
CA LEU A 1063 27.06 -1.71 15.40
C LEU A 1063 27.33 -1.58 16.90
N LEU A 1064 27.70 -2.69 17.57
CA LEU A 1064 28.11 -2.66 18.97
C LEU A 1064 29.31 -1.71 19.14
N ASP A 1065 30.35 -1.87 18.31
CA ASP A 1065 31.53 -1.01 18.34
C ASP A 1065 31.18 0.46 18.07
N ALA A 1066 30.31 0.69 17.08
CA ALA A 1066 29.87 2.02 16.70
C ALA A 1066 29.14 2.79 17.81
N THR A 1067 28.60 2.08 18.80
CA THR A 1067 27.88 2.66 19.94
C THR A 1067 28.78 3.02 21.12
N LEU A 1068 30.01 2.49 21.16
CA LEU A 1068 30.94 2.74 22.25
C LEU A 1068 31.37 4.23 22.24
N GLY A 1069 31.24 4.90 23.39
CA GLY A 1069 31.58 6.33 23.52
C GLY A 1069 30.56 7.31 22.91
N THR A 1070 29.36 6.83 22.57
CA THR A 1070 28.23 7.71 22.19
C THR A 1070 27.62 8.40 23.43
N PRO A 1071 27.15 9.66 23.31
CA PRO A 1071 26.48 10.38 24.40
C PRO A 1071 25.06 9.87 24.72
N GLU A 1072 24.46 9.08 23.85
CA GLU A 1072 23.13 8.50 24.02
C GLU A 1072 23.11 7.34 25.03
N ALA A 1073 22.11 7.32 25.92
CA ALA A 1073 21.91 6.21 26.85
C ALA A 1073 21.20 5.01 26.20
N VAL A 1074 20.39 5.25 25.17
CA VAL A 1074 19.58 4.23 24.48
C VAL A 1074 19.73 4.44 22.98
N LEU A 1075 20.16 3.40 22.27
CA LEU A 1075 20.29 3.39 20.81
C LEU A 1075 19.54 2.21 20.22
N LEU A 1076 18.97 2.41 19.04
CA LEU A 1076 18.29 1.39 18.24
C LEU A 1076 19.29 0.95 17.17
N ALA A 1077 19.66 -0.32 17.20
CA ALA A 1077 20.63 -0.91 16.28
C ALA A 1077 19.89 -1.89 15.36
N ALA A 1078 19.49 -1.42 14.19
CA ALA A 1078 18.60 -2.17 13.30
C ALA A 1078 18.76 -1.76 11.83
N ARG A 1079 18.64 -2.74 10.94
CA ARG A 1079 18.54 -2.50 9.50
C ARG A 1079 17.07 -2.33 9.14
N LEU A 1080 16.72 -1.18 8.56
CA LEU A 1080 15.34 -0.85 8.20
C LEU A 1080 15.15 -0.81 6.69
N ASP A 1081 14.14 -1.50 6.19
CA ASP A 1081 13.59 -1.32 4.85
C ASP A 1081 12.61 -0.14 4.88
N LEU A 1082 13.08 1.03 4.41
CA LEU A 1082 12.30 2.26 4.42
C LEU A 1082 11.08 2.20 3.49
N ALA A 1083 11.10 1.37 2.45
CA ALA A 1083 9.96 1.20 1.55
C ALA A 1083 8.83 0.42 2.25
N ALA A 1084 9.18 -0.63 3.00
CA ALA A 1084 8.24 -1.34 3.85
C ALA A 1084 7.67 -0.43 4.96
N VAL A 1085 8.52 0.35 5.63
CA VAL A 1085 8.08 1.33 6.66
C VAL A 1085 7.13 2.39 6.07
N ARG A 1086 7.38 2.86 4.84
CA ARG A 1086 6.48 3.78 4.13
C ARG A 1086 5.12 3.15 3.87
N THR A 1087 5.10 1.94 3.32
CA THR A 1087 3.88 1.19 3.02
C THR A 1087 3.04 0.98 4.29
N GLN A 1088 3.68 0.64 5.40
CA GLN A 1088 2.98 0.49 6.68
C GLN A 1088 2.45 1.82 7.24
N THR A 1089 3.17 2.92 7.01
CA THR A 1089 2.74 4.25 7.45
C THR A 1089 1.50 4.69 6.67
N GLU A 1090 1.48 4.47 5.35
CA GLU A 1090 0.34 4.72 4.47
C GLU A 1090 -0.89 3.88 4.87
N ALA A 1091 -0.68 2.65 5.33
CA ALA A 1091 -1.73 1.76 5.82
C ALA A 1091 -2.16 2.02 7.29
N GLY A 1092 -1.58 3.02 7.97
CA GLY A 1092 -1.89 3.33 9.38
C GLY A 1092 -1.37 2.30 10.40
N MET A 1093 -0.53 1.35 9.97
CA MET A 1093 -0.03 0.23 10.79
C MET A 1093 1.40 0.42 11.32
N ALA A 1094 2.12 1.44 10.86
CA ALA A 1094 3.50 1.66 11.28
C ALA A 1094 3.60 2.11 12.76
N PRO A 1095 4.55 1.55 13.53
CA PRO A 1095 4.85 2.04 14.88
C PRO A 1095 5.15 3.54 14.90
N PRO A 1096 4.57 4.31 15.85
CA PRO A 1096 4.70 5.78 15.88
C PRO A 1096 6.14 6.31 15.81
N PRO A 1097 7.15 5.69 16.46
CA PRO A 1097 8.52 6.16 16.34
C PRO A 1097 9.04 6.15 14.89
N LEU A 1098 8.66 5.18 14.06
CA LEU A 1098 9.20 5.06 12.70
C LEU A 1098 8.66 6.12 11.73
N ARG A 1099 7.54 6.78 12.06
CA ARG A 1099 6.95 7.85 11.22
C ARG A 1099 7.91 9.02 10.98
N GLY A 1100 8.87 9.26 11.89
CA GLY A 1100 9.85 10.34 11.78
C GLY A 1100 10.97 10.11 10.74
N LEU A 1101 11.15 8.87 10.26
CA LEU A 1101 12.20 8.51 9.30
C LEU A 1101 11.83 8.84 7.84
N LEU A 1102 10.55 9.12 7.59
CA LEU A 1102 10.02 9.46 6.28
C LEU A 1102 9.85 10.99 6.21
N ARG A 1103 10.90 11.72 5.80
CA ARG A 1103 10.73 13.15 5.47
C ARG A 1103 9.89 13.27 4.20
N ASP A 1104 8.90 14.17 4.23
CA ASP A 1104 7.91 14.47 3.18
C ASP A 1104 6.77 13.46 2.97
N ALA A 1105 6.12 13.00 4.04
CA ALA A 1105 4.76 12.48 3.94
C ALA A 1105 3.74 13.60 4.23
N PRO A 1106 2.88 14.02 3.29
CA PRO A 1106 1.69 14.77 3.65
C PRO A 1106 0.83 13.91 4.58
N SER A 1107 0.22 14.53 5.58
CA SER A 1107 -0.73 13.90 6.50
C SER A 1107 -1.98 13.44 5.72
N GLY A 1108 -1.89 12.28 5.09
CA GLY A 1108 -3.02 11.61 4.46
C GLY A 1108 -3.95 11.09 5.53
N GLY A 1109 -5.21 11.49 5.48
CA GLY A 1109 -6.25 10.93 6.34
C GLY A 1109 -6.31 9.41 6.21
N ALA A 1110 -6.64 8.75 7.32
CA ALA A 1110 -6.75 7.30 7.42
C ALA A 1110 -7.48 6.67 6.22
N PRO A 1111 -7.07 5.47 5.76
CA PRO A 1111 -7.79 4.75 4.72
C PRO A 1111 -9.26 4.60 5.12
N ASN A 1112 -10.13 5.08 4.23
CA ASN A 1112 -11.54 5.28 4.53
C ASN A 1112 -12.25 3.92 4.55
N ALA A 1113 -12.39 3.33 5.75
CA ALA A 1113 -13.12 2.09 5.97
C ALA A 1113 -14.55 2.09 5.41
N GLY A 1114 -15.16 3.28 5.26
CA GLY A 1114 -16.47 3.47 4.64
C GLY A 1114 -16.54 3.04 3.18
N ALA A 1115 -15.44 3.10 2.41
CA ALA A 1115 -15.44 2.77 0.98
C ALA A 1115 -15.70 1.28 0.71
N THR A 1116 -15.17 0.39 1.56
CA THR A 1116 -15.40 -1.06 1.44
C THR A 1116 -16.83 -1.42 1.83
N VAL A 1117 -17.38 -0.79 2.87
CA VAL A 1117 -18.76 -1.03 3.33
C VAL A 1117 -19.79 -0.48 2.34
N GLU A 1118 -19.55 0.70 1.77
CA GLU A 1118 -20.37 1.30 0.71
C GLU A 1118 -20.34 0.46 -0.58
N ALA A 1119 -19.16 -0.05 -0.98
CA ALA A 1119 -19.05 -0.95 -2.14
C ALA A 1119 -19.77 -2.30 -1.92
N LEU A 1120 -19.70 -2.85 -0.71
CA LEU A 1120 -20.40 -4.10 -0.35
C LEU A 1120 -21.91 -3.89 -0.24
N ALA A 1121 -22.39 -2.74 0.24
CA ALA A 1121 -23.82 -2.46 0.38
C ALA A 1121 -24.57 -2.45 -0.97
N GLY A 1122 -23.88 -2.16 -2.08
CA GLY A 1122 -24.46 -2.18 -3.43
C GLY A 1122 -24.45 -3.54 -4.15
N MET A 1123 -23.83 -4.57 -3.58
CA MET A 1123 -23.71 -5.90 -4.21
C MET A 1123 -24.89 -6.83 -3.84
N SER A 1124 -25.18 -7.84 -4.68
CA SER A 1124 -26.15 -8.90 -4.33
C SER A 1124 -25.63 -9.74 -3.14
N ALA A 1125 -26.50 -10.42 -2.39
CA ALA A 1125 -26.07 -11.22 -1.23
C ALA A 1125 -24.98 -12.26 -1.58
N GLY A 1126 -25.07 -12.89 -2.77
CA GLY A 1126 -24.05 -13.84 -3.25
C GLY A 1126 -22.74 -13.18 -3.70
N ASP A 1127 -22.82 -11.99 -4.31
CA ASP A 1127 -21.62 -11.25 -4.73
C ASP A 1127 -20.91 -10.59 -3.54
N ARG A 1128 -21.66 -10.13 -2.53
CA ARG A 1128 -21.16 -9.68 -1.23
C ARG A 1128 -20.36 -10.78 -0.55
N GLU A 1129 -20.89 -12.00 -0.53
CA GLU A 1129 -20.21 -13.14 0.08
C GLU A 1129 -18.90 -13.47 -0.63
N ASN A 1130 -18.89 -13.45 -1.96
CA ASN A 1130 -17.68 -13.68 -2.75
C ASN A 1130 -16.63 -12.58 -2.57
N GLU A 1131 -17.04 -11.32 -2.51
CA GLU A 1131 -16.12 -10.19 -2.37
C GLU A 1131 -15.52 -10.10 -0.97
N VAL A 1132 -16.33 -10.30 0.08
CA VAL A 1132 -15.80 -10.39 1.46
C VAL A 1132 -14.92 -11.62 1.62
N LEU A 1133 -15.25 -12.75 0.99
CA LEU A 1133 -14.37 -13.92 0.98
C LEU A 1133 -13.04 -13.63 0.28
N ARG A 1134 -13.05 -12.91 -0.85
CA ARG A 1134 -11.83 -12.48 -1.55
C ARG A 1134 -10.98 -11.54 -0.67
N LEU A 1135 -11.61 -10.62 0.04
CA LEU A 1135 -10.95 -9.74 1.02
C LEU A 1135 -10.29 -10.56 2.14
N VAL A 1136 -11.04 -11.47 2.79
CA VAL A 1136 -10.51 -12.32 3.86
C VAL A 1136 -9.35 -13.19 3.38
N ARG A 1137 -9.46 -13.78 2.19
CA ARG A 1137 -8.38 -14.57 1.57
C ARG A 1137 -7.17 -13.71 1.23
N GLY A 1138 -7.37 -12.50 0.71
CA GLY A 1138 -6.30 -11.56 0.40
C GLY A 1138 -5.54 -11.10 1.65
N GLU A 1139 -6.25 -10.71 2.70
CA GLU A 1139 -5.61 -10.32 3.97
C GLU A 1139 -4.93 -11.52 4.65
N THR A 1140 -5.50 -12.72 4.55
CA THR A 1140 -4.88 -13.96 5.04
C THR A 1140 -3.60 -14.28 4.28
N ALA A 1141 -3.63 -14.21 2.94
CA ALA A 1141 -2.46 -14.42 2.10
C ALA A 1141 -1.35 -13.42 2.43
N ALA A 1142 -1.71 -12.17 2.68
CA ALA A 1142 -0.75 -11.14 3.03
C ALA A 1142 -0.16 -11.31 4.44
N VAL A 1143 -0.87 -11.93 5.40
CA VAL A 1143 -0.31 -12.32 6.70
C VAL A 1143 0.63 -13.53 6.56
N LEU A 1144 0.25 -14.51 5.75
CA LEU A 1144 1.03 -15.75 5.52
C LEU A 1144 2.13 -15.62 4.44
N ARG A 1145 2.24 -14.44 3.80
CA ARG A 1145 3.14 -14.16 2.67
C ARG A 1145 2.95 -15.09 1.46
N TYR A 1146 1.72 -15.48 1.20
CA TYR A 1146 1.39 -16.15 -0.05
C TYR A 1146 1.40 -15.14 -1.20
N PRO A 1147 1.78 -15.56 -2.42
CA PRO A 1147 1.89 -14.67 -3.57
C PRO A 1147 0.55 -14.07 -3.99
N ASP A 1148 -0.57 -14.74 -3.69
CA ASP A 1148 -1.92 -14.32 -4.01
C ASP A 1148 -2.97 -14.88 -3.03
N ALA A 1149 -4.19 -14.36 -3.11
CA ALA A 1149 -5.34 -14.80 -2.33
C ALA A 1149 -5.82 -16.23 -2.69
N ASP A 1150 -5.48 -16.72 -3.90
CA ASP A 1150 -5.94 -18.00 -4.40
C ASP A 1150 -5.21 -19.19 -3.75
N ALA A 1151 -3.99 -18.96 -3.29
CA ALA A 1151 -3.21 -19.89 -2.48
C ALA A 1151 -3.85 -20.21 -1.10
N VAL A 1152 -4.84 -19.44 -0.64
CA VAL A 1152 -5.58 -19.70 0.61
C VAL A 1152 -6.90 -20.41 0.29
N PRO A 1153 -7.08 -21.71 0.60
CA PRO A 1153 -8.34 -22.42 0.32
C PRO A 1153 -9.50 -21.88 1.19
N PRO A 1154 -10.69 -21.61 0.62
CA PRO A 1154 -11.78 -20.94 1.32
C PRO A 1154 -12.42 -21.76 2.46
N ASP A 1155 -12.36 -23.09 2.36
CA ASP A 1155 -13.02 -24.03 3.27
C ASP A 1155 -12.05 -24.80 4.17
N ARG A 1156 -10.74 -24.51 4.07
CA ARG A 1156 -9.73 -25.14 4.92
C ARG A 1156 -9.56 -24.36 6.22
N PRO A 1157 -9.43 -25.02 7.39
CA PRO A 1157 -9.18 -24.31 8.63
C PRO A 1157 -7.92 -23.44 8.54
N LEU A 1158 -8.01 -22.19 9.00
CA LEU A 1158 -6.93 -21.20 8.99
C LEU A 1158 -5.67 -21.70 9.71
N LYS A 1159 -5.86 -22.48 10.78
CA LYS A 1159 -4.76 -23.19 11.48
C LYS A 1159 -4.00 -24.20 10.61
N ASP A 1160 -4.69 -24.85 9.67
CA ASP A 1160 -4.13 -25.93 8.85
C ASP A 1160 -3.43 -25.39 7.58
N VAL A 1161 -3.56 -24.08 7.33
CA VAL A 1161 -2.82 -23.32 6.30
C VAL A 1161 -1.71 -22.46 6.91
N GLY A 1162 -1.44 -22.62 8.21
CA GLY A 1162 -0.29 -22.00 8.89
C GLY A 1162 -0.62 -20.73 9.69
N LEU A 1163 -1.89 -20.37 9.90
CA LEU A 1163 -2.26 -19.23 10.75
C LEU A 1163 -2.22 -19.63 12.23
N ASP A 1164 -1.28 -19.05 12.98
CA ASP A 1164 -1.18 -19.20 14.44
C ASP A 1164 -2.03 -18.16 15.19
N SER A 1165 -2.03 -18.22 16.54
CA SER A 1165 -2.80 -17.30 17.39
C SER A 1165 -2.43 -15.83 17.18
N LEU A 1166 -1.20 -15.53 16.74
CA LEU A 1166 -0.72 -14.18 16.52
C LEU A 1166 -1.05 -13.68 15.10
N GLY A 1167 -0.92 -14.55 14.11
CA GLY A 1167 -1.41 -14.32 12.74
C GLY A 1167 -2.91 -14.06 12.71
N ALA A 1168 -3.68 -14.71 13.59
CA ALA A 1168 -5.11 -14.43 13.79
C ALA A 1168 -5.38 -12.98 14.23
N VAL A 1169 -4.58 -12.43 15.14
CA VAL A 1169 -4.69 -11.04 15.60
C VAL A 1169 -4.31 -10.05 14.49
N GLN A 1170 -3.26 -10.36 13.72
CA GLN A 1170 -2.86 -9.54 12.58
C GLN A 1170 -3.92 -9.53 11.48
N LEU A 1171 -4.46 -10.70 11.13
CA LEU A 1171 -5.56 -10.82 10.17
C LEU A 1171 -6.77 -10.01 10.64
N ARG A 1172 -7.17 -10.14 11.91
CA ARG A 1172 -8.24 -9.33 12.51
C ARG A 1172 -7.97 -7.84 12.39
N ASN A 1173 -6.76 -7.38 12.72
CA ASN A 1173 -6.41 -5.94 12.63
C ASN A 1173 -6.53 -5.42 11.21
N ARG A 1174 -6.02 -6.18 10.23
CA ARG A 1174 -6.12 -5.83 8.82
C ARG A 1174 -7.57 -5.81 8.33
N LEU A 1175 -8.38 -6.77 8.77
CA LEU A 1175 -9.82 -6.79 8.49
C LEU A 1175 -10.54 -5.59 9.13
N ASN A 1176 -10.26 -5.26 10.39
CA ASN A 1176 -10.83 -4.08 11.05
C ASN A 1176 -10.46 -2.80 10.32
N THR A 1177 -9.20 -2.66 9.85
CA THR A 1177 -8.78 -1.51 9.03
C THR A 1177 -9.51 -1.47 7.68
N ALA A 1178 -9.61 -2.61 6.99
CA ALA A 1178 -10.23 -2.68 5.66
C ALA A 1178 -11.76 -2.48 5.69
N THR A 1179 -12.42 -2.87 6.79
CA THR A 1179 -13.89 -2.89 6.91
C THR A 1179 -14.46 -1.85 7.87
N GLY A 1180 -13.63 -1.26 8.74
CA GLY A 1180 -14.07 -0.34 9.80
C GLY A 1180 -14.75 -1.03 10.98
N LEU A 1181 -14.86 -2.36 10.96
CA LEU A 1181 -15.44 -3.14 12.05
C LEU A 1181 -14.51 -3.21 13.27
N GLN A 1182 -15.10 -3.57 14.42
CA GLN A 1182 -14.39 -3.95 15.64
C GLN A 1182 -14.64 -5.43 15.91
N LEU A 1183 -13.97 -6.31 15.17
CA LEU A 1183 -14.13 -7.76 15.32
C LEU A 1183 -13.55 -8.26 16.67
N PRO A 1184 -14.22 -9.20 17.37
CA PRO A 1184 -13.70 -9.79 18.61
C PRO A 1184 -12.38 -10.55 18.42
N ALA A 1185 -11.56 -10.64 19.47
CA ALA A 1185 -10.28 -11.36 19.40
C ALA A 1185 -10.43 -12.89 19.16
N THR A 1186 -11.59 -13.46 19.48
CA THR A 1186 -11.89 -14.88 19.27
C THR A 1186 -12.37 -15.20 17.86
N VAL A 1187 -12.55 -14.19 17.01
CA VAL A 1187 -13.23 -14.33 15.71
C VAL A 1187 -12.67 -15.44 14.82
N ILE A 1188 -11.35 -15.56 14.77
CA ILE A 1188 -10.65 -16.55 13.95
C ILE A 1188 -10.76 -17.98 14.52
N PHE A 1189 -11.02 -18.11 15.83
CA PHE A 1189 -11.23 -19.39 16.50
C PHE A 1189 -12.68 -19.84 16.44
N ASP A 1190 -13.62 -18.91 16.60
CA ASP A 1190 -15.05 -19.15 16.50
C ASP A 1190 -15.47 -19.43 15.04
N HIS A 1191 -14.73 -18.87 14.09
CA HIS A 1191 -14.92 -19.02 12.66
C HIS A 1191 -13.64 -19.57 12.00
N PRO A 1192 -13.43 -20.90 11.99
CA PRO A 1192 -12.12 -21.48 11.71
C PRO A 1192 -11.69 -21.43 10.24
N THR A 1193 -12.56 -21.08 9.29
CA THR A 1193 -12.26 -21.04 7.85
C THR A 1193 -12.42 -19.62 7.26
N PRO A 1194 -11.72 -19.26 6.18
CA PRO A 1194 -11.92 -17.98 5.48
C PRO A 1194 -13.39 -17.69 5.14
N ARG A 1195 -14.14 -18.71 4.70
CA ARG A 1195 -15.58 -18.57 4.42
C ARG A 1195 -16.38 -18.20 5.66
N THR A 1196 -16.18 -18.89 6.77
CA THR A 1196 -16.91 -18.60 8.01
C THR A 1196 -16.57 -17.22 8.59
N VAL A 1197 -15.34 -16.73 8.40
CA VAL A 1197 -14.94 -15.36 8.79
C VAL A 1197 -15.61 -14.34 7.87
N ALA A 1198 -15.67 -14.61 6.57
CA ALA A 1198 -16.36 -13.73 5.61
C ALA A 1198 -17.86 -13.61 5.90
N SER A 1199 -18.54 -14.71 6.21
CA SER A 1199 -19.95 -14.69 6.62
C SER A 1199 -20.19 -13.89 7.89
N LEU A 1200 -19.26 -13.93 8.85
CA LEU A 1200 -19.35 -13.10 10.05
C LEU A 1200 -19.14 -11.62 9.71
N VAL A 1201 -18.09 -11.28 8.97
CA VAL A 1201 -17.80 -9.89 8.57
C VAL A 1201 -19.02 -9.30 7.86
N LEU A 1202 -19.68 -10.06 6.98
CA LEU A 1202 -20.94 -9.66 6.36
C LEU A 1202 -22.07 -9.44 7.37
N ARG A 1203 -22.23 -10.34 8.34
CA ARG A 1203 -23.27 -10.22 9.38
C ARG A 1203 -23.06 -8.98 10.25
N GLU A 1204 -21.81 -8.65 10.59
CA GLU A 1204 -21.46 -7.46 11.38
C GLU A 1204 -21.60 -6.17 10.56
N LEU A 1205 -21.26 -6.20 9.26
CA LEU A 1205 -21.47 -5.06 8.36
C LEU A 1205 -22.95 -4.81 8.02
N PHE A 1206 -23.77 -5.87 7.99
CA PHE A 1206 -25.19 -5.81 7.64
C PHE A 1206 -26.05 -6.57 8.68
N PRO A 1207 -26.27 -6.02 9.89
CA PRO A 1207 -26.98 -6.73 10.97
C PRO A 1207 -28.48 -6.99 10.74
N SER A 1208 -29.04 -6.66 9.56
CA SER A 1208 -30.49 -6.60 9.32
C SER A 1208 -31.08 -7.74 8.49
N ASP A 1209 -30.28 -8.72 8.05
CA ASP A 1209 -30.74 -9.81 7.18
C ASP A 1209 -30.88 -11.16 7.92
N ASP A 1210 -31.59 -11.18 9.05
CA ASP A 1210 -32.13 -12.42 9.63
C ASP A 1210 -33.66 -12.31 9.79
N PRO A 1211 -34.44 -13.34 9.39
CA PRO A 1211 -35.88 -13.39 9.65
C PRO A 1211 -36.15 -13.48 11.16
N PRO A 1212 -37.30 -12.98 11.64
CA PRO A 1212 -37.56 -12.84 13.06
C PRO A 1212 -37.48 -14.19 13.80
N ALA A 1213 -36.71 -14.19 14.88
CA ALA A 1213 -36.63 -15.25 15.86
C ALA A 1213 -38.02 -15.67 16.34
N HIS A 1214 -38.35 -16.96 16.16
CA HIS A 1214 -39.46 -17.58 16.85
C HIS A 1214 -39.20 -17.57 18.36
N ALA A 1215 -39.91 -16.69 19.06
CA ALA A 1215 -40.01 -16.71 20.50
C ALA A 1215 -40.80 -17.95 20.97
N GLY A 1216 -40.13 -18.82 21.72
CA GLY A 1216 -40.68 -19.43 22.94
C GLY A 1216 -41.43 -20.75 22.81
N THR A 1217 -40.71 -21.86 23.02
CA THR A 1217 -41.14 -22.90 23.97
C THR A 1217 -39.92 -23.38 24.76
N GLY A 1218 -40.03 -23.37 26.09
CA GLY A 1218 -38.98 -23.71 27.04
C GLY A 1218 -38.59 -25.20 27.09
N PRO A 1219 -37.73 -25.57 28.05
CA PRO A 1219 -36.75 -26.65 27.92
C PRO A 1219 -37.32 -28.01 28.31
N GLU A 1220 -37.05 -29.04 27.52
CA GLU A 1220 -37.01 -30.41 28.02
C GLU A 1220 -35.69 -31.09 27.62
N ASP A 1221 -34.97 -31.43 28.69
CA ASP A 1221 -33.90 -32.39 28.83
C ASP A 1221 -34.14 -33.67 28.01
N HIS A 1222 -33.12 -34.14 27.27
CA HIS A 1222 -32.64 -35.52 27.32
C HIS A 1222 -31.44 -35.73 26.40
N GLY A 1223 -30.32 -36.10 27.01
CA GLY A 1223 -29.14 -36.59 26.29
C GLY A 1223 -29.39 -37.91 25.56
N GLY A 1224 -28.65 -38.11 24.48
CA GLY A 1224 -28.57 -39.37 23.75
C GLY A 1224 -27.49 -39.31 22.68
N ALA A 1225 -26.38 -40.00 22.93
CA ALA A 1225 -25.28 -40.17 21.99
C ALA A 1225 -25.72 -40.93 20.74
N PHE A 1226 -25.17 -40.56 19.58
CA PHE A 1226 -25.38 -41.25 18.30
C PHE A 1226 -24.53 -42.54 18.24
N ASP A 1227 -25.17 -43.66 17.94
CA ASP A 1227 -24.59 -45.00 17.75
C ASP A 1227 -24.47 -45.30 16.23
N PRO A 1228 -23.27 -45.52 15.67
CA PRO A 1228 -23.07 -45.67 14.23
C PRO A 1228 -23.34 -47.11 13.75
N ALA A 1229 -24.54 -47.63 14.02
CA ALA A 1229 -24.97 -48.96 13.58
C ALA A 1229 -26.50 -49.04 13.36
N ALA A 1230 -27.04 -48.30 12.40
CA ALA A 1230 -28.36 -48.55 11.83
C ALA A 1230 -28.27 -48.56 10.30
N GLY A 1231 -28.78 -49.63 9.68
CA GLY A 1231 -28.66 -49.92 8.24
C GLY A 1231 -29.69 -49.19 7.37
N ILE A 1232 -29.47 -49.29 6.06
CA ILE A 1232 -30.15 -48.60 4.93
C ILE A 1232 -31.68 -48.79 4.85
N ASP A 1233 -32.29 -49.59 5.72
CA ASP A 1233 -33.72 -49.93 5.63
C ASP A 1233 -34.69 -48.91 6.25
N ASP A 1234 -34.20 -47.81 6.86
CA ASP A 1234 -35.04 -46.76 7.47
C ASP A 1234 -35.03 -45.40 6.73
N LEU A 1235 -34.52 -45.36 5.49
CA LEU A 1235 -34.55 -44.13 4.68
C LEU A 1235 -35.85 -44.02 3.87
N ASP A 1236 -36.52 -42.87 3.94
CA ASP A 1236 -37.71 -42.62 3.14
C ASP A 1236 -37.37 -42.32 1.66
N ALA A 1237 -38.40 -42.34 0.81
CA ALA A 1237 -38.26 -42.19 -0.63
C ALA A 1237 -37.76 -40.79 -1.06
N GLU A 1238 -37.85 -39.77 -0.21
CA GLU A 1238 -37.34 -38.43 -0.49
C GLU A 1238 -35.83 -38.32 -0.23
N GLU A 1239 -35.32 -39.01 0.79
CA GLU A 1239 -33.88 -39.07 1.08
C GLU A 1239 -33.08 -39.90 0.07
N LEU A 1240 -33.66 -40.99 -0.45
CA LEU A 1240 -33.06 -41.78 -1.53
C LEU A 1240 -32.96 -40.99 -2.86
N VAL A 1241 -33.90 -40.08 -3.12
CA VAL A 1241 -33.87 -39.20 -4.31
C VAL A 1241 -32.83 -38.09 -4.15
N ARG A 1242 -32.66 -37.53 -2.94
CA ARG A 1242 -31.60 -36.54 -2.66
C ARG A 1242 -30.19 -37.13 -2.79
N LEU A 1243 -29.98 -38.36 -2.34
CA LEU A 1243 -28.68 -39.05 -2.46
C LEU A 1243 -28.33 -39.46 -3.89
N SER A 1244 -29.33 -39.70 -4.75
CA SER A 1244 -29.12 -40.01 -6.18
C SER A 1244 -28.73 -38.80 -7.04
N LEU A 1245 -28.91 -37.57 -6.55
CA LEU A 1245 -28.72 -36.33 -7.33
C LEU A 1245 -27.37 -35.62 -7.05
N ARG A 1246 -26.50 -36.19 -6.20
CA ARG A 1246 -25.16 -35.67 -5.90
C ARG A 1246 -24.03 -36.66 -6.24
N GLY A 1247 -24.10 -37.28 -7.40
CA GLY A 1247 -23.02 -38.14 -7.90
C GLY A 1247 -22.34 -37.55 -9.12
N ASP A 1248 -21.27 -36.80 -8.92
CA ASP A 1248 -20.18 -36.72 -9.91
C ASP A 1248 -19.38 -38.03 -9.80
N ARG A 1249 -19.32 -38.75 -10.91
CA ARG A 1249 -18.55 -39.99 -11.09
C ARG A 1249 -17.32 -39.65 -11.92
N ASP A 1250 -16.16 -39.70 -11.27
CA ASP A 1250 -14.80 -40.00 -11.75
C ASP A 1250 -13.95 -39.85 -10.46
N ASP A 1251 -13.30 -40.84 -9.82
CA ASP A 1251 -12.72 -42.12 -10.19
C ASP A 1251 -12.76 -43.08 -8.98
N LEU A 1252 -12.99 -44.38 -9.27
CA LEU A 1252 -12.80 -45.61 -8.46
C LEU A 1252 -13.65 -45.85 -7.19
#